data_AF-A0A948CB34-F1
#
_entry.id   AF-A0A948CB34-F1
#
_cell.length_a   1.000
_cell.length_b   1.000
_cell.length_c   1.000
_cell.angle_alpha   90.00
_cell.angle_beta   90.00
_cell.angle_gamma   90.00
#
_symmetry.space_group_name_H-M   'P 1'
#
loop_
_entity.id
_entity.type
_entity.pdbx_description
1 polymer ?
#
loop_
_entity_poly.entity_id
_entity_poly.type
_entity_poly.pdbx_seq_one_letter_code
_entity_poly.pdbx_strand_id
1 'polypeptide(L)'
;DVAKVVGNGELGTLATFDRMFEGIRASLKAQAQQQILVAERNLDNELAIRLLKALFLVKYVESFQATARNLTVLVYDHFGLDLPALAEDVKEALAELERQTYIQRNGQVYEYLTNEEQVIEEEIKNVDIDSSEVSSQLFKVLSADVIRTNKIRYAKNGQDFPFGFKLDDQVHGQQKELSAHFITPDYPYTADETRMHSAGKDELRVVLDPDERVLTDLRLLLKTDKYIKRKRTSSLSAIEEQILQAKATLNREREKELAQRIQTAVGKAGLIINAADVPASSTDALGRVTEGFQELISRTYTQLKLLGGITYSEQQVAGAANPDSGLFDAEALMKIDQAAQEVLSTILRKTGQGEQVTMKTIVDTFQAKPYGWDLASIEVIVASLVGASKVTLTMDGNVLKRTEIATALRNTQKHGHQVIAPQKTFDERKVATFRKFCIDFFDEPSAPKDPLELAHHGGDKLKGKLDELRAAVNVSRYPFVQQLNGPIDLLEQAVGKSDDWYLNDFNLGDDLLEAKDHVIDPIQSFVNGPQRTIYDDAAALLTTHASNLNYLPSGSDEAIKTALADPNAFRGSKMAQLKQATDALRGQIGSVVADSRAAVASAVERRRSELADTAYYAAATPEAQQRAVQRIDQTLGRIATENQVALIQQIGSNFESSEYPGLLDLLASSPATPSPDPEPVKQTVSVKTVLVPGASGVLETEADVDNYLTALRSALIETLNDGKRITL
;
A
#
# COMPACT_ATOMS: atom_id res chain seq x y z
N ASP A 1 -29.86 -43.31 89.39
CA ASP A 1 -31.29 -43.59 89.07
C ASP A 1 -31.53 -44.36 87.78
N VAL A 2 -30.79 -44.11 86.70
CA VAL A 2 -30.94 -44.84 85.41
C VAL A 2 -30.84 -46.36 85.55
N ALA A 3 -29.89 -46.88 86.35
CA ALA A 3 -29.75 -48.32 86.58
C ALA A 3 -30.97 -48.96 87.26
N LYS A 4 -31.73 -48.21 88.09
CA LYS A 4 -32.97 -48.69 88.72
C LYS A 4 -34.10 -48.80 87.69
N VAL A 5 -34.13 -47.91 86.70
CA VAL A 5 -35.11 -47.93 85.60
C VAL A 5 -34.81 -49.07 84.63
N VAL A 6 -33.55 -49.24 84.24
CA VAL A 6 -33.10 -50.33 83.35
C VAL A 6 -33.28 -51.71 84.01
N GLY A 7 -33.07 -51.82 85.32
CA GLY A 7 -33.26 -53.06 86.07
C GLY A 7 -34.71 -53.58 86.12
N ASN A 8 -35.68 -52.74 85.76
CA ASN A 8 -37.09 -53.13 85.63
C ASN A 8 -37.50 -53.48 84.18
N GLY A 9 -36.56 -53.41 83.22
CA GLY A 9 -36.80 -53.72 81.80
C GLY A 9 -36.50 -55.17 81.42
N GLU A 10 -36.73 -55.52 80.15
CA GLU A 10 -36.45 -56.86 79.63
C GLU A 10 -34.93 -57.16 79.59
N LEU A 11 -34.58 -58.44 79.77
CA LEU A 11 -33.19 -58.90 79.74
C LEU A 11 -32.56 -58.56 78.38
N GLY A 12 -31.47 -57.79 78.40
CA GLY A 12 -30.80 -57.31 77.19
C GLY A 12 -31.03 -55.82 76.89
N THR A 13 -31.83 -55.12 77.70
CA THR A 13 -31.99 -53.66 77.67
C THR A 13 -30.72 -52.94 78.15
N LEU A 14 -30.30 -51.90 77.42
CA LEU A 14 -29.13 -51.07 77.69
C LEU A 14 -29.51 -49.69 78.25
N ALA A 15 -28.56 -49.09 78.97
CA ALA A 15 -28.66 -47.71 79.43
C ALA A 15 -28.14 -46.75 78.34
N THR A 16 -29.05 -46.23 77.53
CA THR A 16 -28.73 -45.28 76.45
C THR A 16 -28.48 -43.87 76.98
N PHE A 17 -27.84 -43.04 76.15
CA PHE A 17 -27.48 -41.67 76.54
C PHE A 17 -28.71 -40.78 76.80
N ASP A 18 -29.80 -40.97 76.06
CA ASP A 18 -31.05 -40.28 76.32
C ASP A 18 -31.63 -40.60 77.71
N ARG A 19 -31.43 -41.84 78.21
CA ARG A 19 -31.81 -42.21 79.59
C ARG A 19 -30.86 -41.61 80.62
N MET A 20 -29.57 -41.44 80.29
CA MET A 20 -28.63 -40.71 81.14
C MET A 20 -29.06 -39.24 81.33
N PHE A 21 -29.59 -38.62 80.27
CA PHE A 21 -30.16 -37.27 80.36
C PHE A 21 -31.30 -37.20 81.39
N GLU A 22 -32.24 -38.15 81.37
CA GLU A 22 -33.32 -38.20 82.37
C GLU A 22 -32.79 -38.34 83.80
N GLY A 23 -31.72 -39.12 84.00
CA GLY A 23 -31.08 -39.29 85.30
C GLY A 23 -30.47 -38.02 85.87
N ILE A 24 -30.03 -37.08 85.02
CA ILE A 24 -29.42 -35.81 85.44
C ILE A 24 -30.35 -34.61 85.25
N ARG A 25 -31.56 -34.82 84.71
CA ARG A 25 -32.48 -33.75 84.28
C ARG A 25 -32.67 -32.69 85.35
N ALA A 26 -32.95 -33.11 86.59
CA ALA A 26 -33.17 -32.21 87.74
C ALA A 26 -31.95 -31.35 88.11
N SER A 27 -30.74 -31.74 87.72
CA SER A 27 -29.49 -31.00 87.97
C SER A 27 -29.13 -30.01 86.86
N LEU A 28 -29.83 -30.05 85.71
CA LEU A 28 -29.63 -29.11 84.61
C LEU A 28 -30.25 -27.74 84.92
N LYS A 29 -29.70 -26.67 84.32
CA LYS A 29 -30.29 -25.32 84.41
C LYS A 29 -31.71 -25.32 83.83
N ALA A 30 -32.61 -24.55 84.43
CA ALA A 30 -34.02 -24.46 84.01
C ALA A 30 -34.20 -24.15 82.50
N GLN A 31 -33.37 -23.27 81.94
CA GLN A 31 -33.39 -22.91 80.52
C GLN A 31 -33.13 -24.13 79.60
N ALA A 32 -32.17 -24.99 79.96
CA ALA A 32 -31.85 -26.19 79.18
C ALA A 32 -32.96 -27.26 79.30
N GLN A 33 -33.56 -27.41 80.48
CA GLN A 33 -34.70 -28.31 80.67
C GLN A 33 -35.91 -27.86 79.86
N GLN A 34 -36.17 -26.55 79.82
CA GLN A 34 -37.29 -25.98 79.08
C GLN A 34 -37.16 -26.21 77.57
N GLN A 35 -35.95 -26.10 77.01
CA GLN A 35 -35.69 -26.35 75.58
C GLN A 35 -36.05 -27.79 75.17
N ILE A 36 -35.57 -28.77 75.93
CA ILE A 36 -35.87 -30.18 75.67
C ILE A 36 -37.37 -30.46 75.89
N LEU A 37 -37.99 -29.85 76.90
CA LEU A 37 -39.42 -30.01 77.17
C LEU A 37 -40.30 -29.43 76.04
N VAL A 38 -39.87 -28.35 75.40
CA VAL A 38 -40.54 -27.80 74.21
C VAL A 38 -40.40 -28.78 73.04
N ALA A 39 -39.21 -29.32 72.80
CA ALA A 39 -38.99 -30.34 71.77
C ALA A 39 -39.83 -31.61 72.01
N GLU A 40 -39.92 -32.10 73.25
CA GLU A 40 -40.77 -33.24 73.65
C GLU A 40 -42.26 -33.02 73.38
N ARG A 41 -42.72 -31.77 73.31
CA ARG A 41 -44.12 -31.42 73.01
C ARG A 41 -44.38 -31.21 71.53
N ASN A 42 -43.35 -30.81 70.78
CA ASN A 42 -43.48 -30.41 69.39
C ASN A 42 -43.06 -31.50 68.40
N LEU A 43 -42.25 -32.47 68.83
CA LEU A 43 -41.79 -33.58 68.02
C LEU A 43 -42.63 -34.82 68.31
N ASP A 44 -43.22 -35.41 67.26
CA ASP A 44 -43.91 -36.70 67.36
C ASP A 44 -42.92 -37.89 67.28
N ASN A 45 -41.74 -37.66 66.69
CA ASN A 45 -40.71 -38.67 66.52
C ASN A 45 -39.92 -38.90 67.82
N GLU A 46 -40.20 -40.00 68.51
CA GLU A 46 -39.53 -40.37 69.76
C GLU A 46 -38.02 -40.53 69.60
N LEU A 47 -37.55 -41.07 68.46
CA LEU A 47 -36.12 -41.22 68.19
C LEU A 47 -35.44 -39.87 68.03
N ALA A 48 -36.10 -38.89 67.39
CA ALA A 48 -35.59 -37.52 67.29
C ALA A 48 -35.44 -36.89 68.68
N ILE A 49 -36.40 -37.05 69.58
CA ILE A 49 -36.30 -36.57 70.97
C ILE A 49 -35.11 -37.22 71.68
N ARG A 50 -34.93 -38.53 71.53
CA ARG A 50 -33.82 -39.29 72.14
C ARG A 50 -32.46 -38.81 71.61
N LEU A 51 -32.36 -38.62 70.30
CA LEU A 51 -31.15 -38.08 69.65
C LEU A 51 -30.85 -36.66 70.12
N LEU A 52 -31.86 -35.81 70.26
CA LEU A 52 -31.69 -34.45 70.76
C LEU A 52 -31.14 -34.44 72.20
N LYS A 53 -31.64 -35.32 73.07
CA LYS A 53 -31.13 -35.50 74.44
C LYS A 53 -29.69 -36.00 74.44
N ALA A 54 -29.36 -36.98 73.60
CA ALA A 54 -28.00 -37.48 73.46
C ALA A 54 -27.04 -36.38 72.96
N LEU A 55 -27.44 -35.61 71.94
CA LEU A 55 -26.70 -34.47 71.40
C LEU A 55 -26.49 -33.37 72.43
N PHE A 56 -27.49 -33.09 73.27
CA PHE A 56 -27.35 -32.14 74.37
C PHE A 56 -26.24 -32.56 75.36
N LEU A 57 -26.17 -33.84 75.72
CA LEU A 57 -25.15 -34.35 76.64
C LEU A 57 -23.73 -34.26 76.07
N VAL A 58 -23.59 -34.42 74.75
CA VAL A 58 -22.27 -34.44 74.09
C VAL A 58 -21.85 -33.09 73.49
N LYS A 59 -22.70 -32.05 73.53
CA LYS A 59 -22.41 -30.74 72.90
C LYS A 59 -21.04 -30.16 73.27
N TYR A 60 -20.65 -30.25 74.54
CA TYR A 60 -19.39 -29.70 75.04
C TYR A 60 -18.28 -30.75 75.21
N VAL A 61 -18.46 -31.94 74.62
CA VAL A 61 -17.47 -33.03 74.67
C VAL A 61 -16.63 -32.99 73.40
N GLU A 62 -15.55 -32.21 73.41
CA GLU A 62 -14.70 -31.94 72.24
C GLU A 62 -14.13 -33.21 71.58
N SER A 63 -13.92 -34.29 72.34
CA SER A 63 -13.38 -35.56 71.85
C SER A 63 -14.42 -36.42 71.10
N PHE A 64 -15.71 -36.06 71.13
CA PHE A 64 -16.77 -36.86 70.54
C PHE A 64 -17.28 -36.24 69.22
N GLN A 65 -17.19 -37.01 68.14
CA GLN A 65 -17.72 -36.63 66.83
C GLN A 65 -19.13 -37.20 66.66
N ALA A 66 -20.15 -36.36 66.80
CA ALA A 66 -21.56 -36.75 66.70
C ALA A 66 -22.01 -36.99 65.23
N THR A 67 -21.42 -38.01 64.59
CA THR A 67 -21.85 -38.48 63.26
C THR A 67 -23.10 -39.36 63.37
N ALA A 68 -23.88 -39.50 62.29
CA ALA A 68 -25.06 -40.38 62.29
C ALA A 68 -24.75 -41.80 62.78
N ARG A 69 -23.58 -42.34 62.39
CA ARG A 69 -23.08 -43.64 62.86
C ARG A 69 -22.84 -43.65 64.37
N ASN A 70 -22.15 -42.64 64.91
CA ASN A 70 -21.86 -42.60 66.34
C ASN A 70 -23.13 -42.34 67.16
N LEU A 71 -24.06 -41.55 66.65
CA LEU A 71 -25.36 -41.29 67.28
C LEU A 71 -26.24 -42.54 67.32
N THR A 72 -26.21 -43.37 66.26
CA THR A 72 -26.86 -44.70 66.24
C THR A 72 -26.40 -45.55 67.42
N VAL A 73 -25.11 -45.49 67.78
CA VAL A 73 -24.57 -46.21 68.95
C VAL A 73 -25.10 -45.63 70.27
N LEU A 74 -25.27 -44.30 70.38
CA LEU A 74 -25.72 -43.66 71.62
C LEU A 74 -27.19 -43.98 71.98
N VAL A 75 -28.02 -44.29 70.98
CA VAL A 75 -29.45 -44.58 71.13
C VAL A 75 -29.80 -46.07 71.01
N TYR A 76 -28.80 -46.94 70.82
CA TYR A 76 -28.99 -48.38 70.74
C TYR A 76 -29.41 -48.97 72.11
N ASP A 77 -30.68 -49.37 72.23
CA ASP A 77 -31.31 -49.62 73.53
C ASP A 77 -31.51 -51.09 73.93
N HIS A 78 -31.37 -52.06 73.03
CA HIS A 78 -31.37 -53.48 73.37
C HIS A 78 -30.61 -54.33 72.36
N PHE A 79 -30.17 -55.51 72.78
CA PHE A 79 -29.52 -56.47 71.88
C PHE A 79 -30.50 -57.06 70.86
N GLY A 80 -30.07 -57.18 69.60
CA GLY A 80 -30.84 -57.83 68.54
C GLY A 80 -31.56 -56.86 67.59
N LEU A 81 -31.41 -55.55 67.77
CA LEU A 81 -31.90 -54.54 66.83
C LEU A 81 -31.25 -54.66 65.44
N ASP A 82 -32.04 -54.36 64.40
CA ASP A 82 -31.55 -54.19 63.03
C ASP A 82 -30.76 -52.88 62.93
N LEU A 83 -29.43 -52.99 63.00
CA LEU A 83 -28.52 -51.85 62.95
C LEU A 83 -28.61 -51.04 61.64
N PRO A 84 -28.67 -51.66 60.44
CA PRO A 84 -28.99 -50.95 59.21
C PRO A 84 -30.29 -50.15 59.24
N ALA A 85 -31.40 -50.75 59.71
CA ALA A 85 -32.68 -50.05 59.79
C ALA A 85 -32.61 -48.86 60.77
N LEU A 86 -32.07 -49.08 61.97
CA LEU A 86 -31.88 -48.01 62.96
C LEU A 86 -30.99 -46.89 62.44
N ALA A 87 -29.96 -47.20 61.65
CA ALA A 87 -29.08 -46.18 61.06
C ALA A 87 -29.82 -45.29 60.05
N GLU A 88 -30.77 -45.83 59.29
CA GLU A 88 -31.63 -45.03 58.41
C GLU A 88 -32.64 -44.21 59.21
N ASP A 89 -33.30 -44.79 60.21
CA ASP A 89 -34.23 -44.08 61.10
C ASP A 89 -33.53 -42.91 61.82
N VAL A 90 -32.28 -43.11 62.25
CA VAL A 90 -31.45 -42.05 62.84
C VAL A 90 -31.18 -40.92 61.84
N LYS A 91 -30.92 -41.23 60.57
CA LYS A 91 -30.72 -40.18 59.55
C LYS A 91 -32.00 -39.38 59.31
N GLU A 92 -33.15 -40.04 59.26
CA GLU A 92 -34.45 -39.38 59.09
C GLU A 92 -34.76 -38.48 60.29
N ALA A 93 -34.58 -38.99 61.51
CA ALA A 93 -34.77 -38.24 62.74
C ALA A 93 -33.80 -37.03 62.83
N LEU A 94 -32.54 -37.18 62.42
CA LEU A 94 -31.59 -36.06 62.36
C LEU A 94 -31.97 -35.03 61.30
N ALA A 95 -32.48 -35.47 60.14
CA ALA A 95 -32.97 -34.56 59.11
C ALA A 95 -34.17 -33.75 59.60
N GLU A 96 -35.07 -34.37 60.37
CA GLU A 96 -36.18 -33.67 61.02
C GLU A 96 -35.70 -32.64 62.04
N LEU A 97 -34.78 -33.02 62.94
CA LEU A 97 -34.21 -32.10 63.93
C LEU A 97 -33.48 -30.92 63.26
N GLU A 98 -32.74 -31.17 62.18
CA GLU A 98 -32.04 -30.14 61.40
C GLU A 98 -33.05 -29.21 60.71
N ARG A 99 -34.12 -29.77 60.12
CA ARG A 99 -35.20 -28.99 59.48
C ARG A 99 -35.87 -28.06 60.49
N GLN A 100 -36.20 -28.57 61.68
CA GLN A 100 -36.82 -27.81 62.77
C GLN A 100 -35.82 -26.96 63.58
N THR A 101 -34.56 -26.87 63.14
CA THR A 101 -33.52 -26.01 63.74
C THR A 101 -33.15 -26.37 65.18
N TYR A 102 -33.43 -27.58 65.64
CA TYR A 102 -32.96 -28.04 66.96
C TYR A 102 -31.47 -28.38 66.97
N ILE A 103 -30.93 -28.74 65.81
CA ILE A 103 -29.53 -29.10 65.61
C ILE A 103 -28.99 -28.41 64.35
N GLN A 104 -27.67 -28.26 64.26
CA GLN A 104 -26.98 -27.90 63.04
C GLN A 104 -26.10 -29.04 62.56
N ARG A 105 -25.75 -29.02 61.28
CA ARG A 105 -24.80 -29.97 60.69
C ARG A 105 -23.57 -29.24 60.15
N ASN A 106 -22.40 -29.72 60.55
CA ASN A 106 -21.09 -29.27 60.07
C ASN A 106 -20.38 -30.46 59.42
N GLY A 107 -20.41 -30.53 58.08
CA GLY A 107 -19.93 -31.69 57.33
C GLY A 107 -20.75 -32.95 57.66
N GLN A 108 -20.14 -33.90 58.37
CA GLN A 108 -20.78 -35.14 58.83
C GLN A 108 -21.20 -35.14 60.30
N VAL A 109 -20.93 -34.05 61.03
CA VAL A 109 -21.14 -33.95 62.48
C VAL A 109 -22.39 -33.12 62.77
N TYR A 110 -23.21 -33.60 63.69
CA TYR A 110 -24.41 -32.93 64.16
C TYR A 110 -24.17 -32.32 65.54
N GLU A 111 -24.70 -31.13 65.77
CA GLU A 111 -24.52 -30.41 67.04
C GLU A 111 -25.86 -29.86 67.54
N TYR A 112 -26.12 -30.02 68.84
CA TYR A 112 -27.26 -29.39 69.51
C TYR A 112 -27.17 -27.86 69.44
N LEU A 113 -28.27 -27.17 69.14
CA LEU A 113 -28.34 -25.70 69.14
C LEU A 113 -29.01 -25.18 70.41
N THR A 114 -28.38 -24.22 71.11
CA THR A 114 -29.03 -23.46 72.20
C THR A 114 -30.05 -22.47 71.64
N ASN A 115 -30.99 -21.96 72.45
CA ASN A 115 -31.99 -20.96 72.02
C ASN A 115 -31.39 -19.83 71.16
N GLU A 116 -30.31 -19.22 71.61
CA GLU A 116 -29.67 -18.11 70.90
C GLU A 116 -29.08 -18.58 69.55
N GLU A 117 -28.51 -19.78 69.50
CA GLU A 117 -28.01 -20.38 68.27
C GLU A 117 -29.15 -20.79 67.32
N GLN A 118 -30.29 -21.28 67.85
CA GLN A 118 -31.49 -21.62 67.07
C GLN A 118 -32.08 -20.38 66.39
N VAL A 119 -32.22 -19.26 67.14
CA VAL A 119 -32.70 -17.99 66.58
C VAL A 119 -31.78 -17.51 65.46
N ILE A 120 -30.46 -17.54 65.67
CA ILE A 120 -29.49 -17.16 64.63
C ILE A 120 -29.57 -18.10 63.41
N GLU A 121 -29.71 -19.40 63.63
CA GLU A 121 -29.80 -20.38 62.55
C GLU A 121 -31.09 -20.21 61.73
N GLU A 122 -32.24 -19.94 62.38
CA GLU A 122 -33.48 -19.59 61.69
C GLU A 122 -33.35 -18.28 60.90
N GLU A 123 -32.73 -17.25 61.48
CA GLU A 123 -32.47 -16.00 60.78
C GLU A 123 -31.56 -16.21 59.54
N ILE A 124 -30.56 -17.10 59.62
CA ILE A 124 -29.70 -17.50 58.49
C ILE A 124 -30.51 -18.24 57.42
N LYS A 125 -31.34 -19.23 57.80
CA LYS A 125 -32.20 -19.99 56.86
C LYS A 125 -33.14 -19.07 56.08
N ASN A 126 -33.64 -18.02 56.73
CA ASN A 126 -34.55 -17.02 56.17
C ASN A 126 -33.84 -15.92 55.36
N VAL A 127 -32.51 -15.96 55.20
CA VAL A 127 -31.83 -15.03 54.27
C VAL A 127 -32.15 -15.39 52.82
N ASP A 128 -32.63 -14.41 52.07
CA ASP A 128 -32.85 -14.52 50.63
C ASP A 128 -31.53 -14.43 49.86
N ILE A 129 -31.33 -15.38 48.94
CA ILE A 129 -30.19 -15.45 48.02
C ILE A 129 -30.73 -15.62 46.60
N ASP A 130 -30.34 -14.72 45.71
CA ASP A 130 -30.70 -14.81 44.30
C ASP A 130 -29.92 -15.93 43.60
N SER A 131 -30.54 -16.61 42.63
CA SER A 131 -29.88 -17.66 41.85
C SER A 131 -28.63 -17.16 41.10
N SER A 132 -28.58 -15.87 40.75
CA SER A 132 -27.39 -15.24 40.16
C SER A 132 -26.24 -15.09 41.14
N GLU A 133 -26.51 -14.91 42.45
CA GLU A 133 -25.47 -14.91 43.49
C GLU A 133 -24.82 -16.29 43.61
N VAL A 134 -25.65 -17.36 43.56
CA VAL A 134 -25.19 -18.76 43.56
C VAL A 134 -24.32 -19.04 42.35
N SER A 135 -24.79 -18.66 41.16
CA SER A 135 -24.06 -18.85 39.90
C SER A 135 -22.72 -18.09 39.90
N SER A 136 -22.72 -16.85 40.38
CA SER A 136 -21.51 -16.03 40.47
C SER A 136 -20.48 -16.61 41.45
N GLN A 137 -20.94 -17.12 42.60
CA GLN A 137 -20.05 -17.77 43.57
C GLN A 137 -19.52 -19.10 43.04
N LEU A 138 -20.34 -19.90 42.36
CA LEU A 138 -19.90 -21.13 41.71
C LEU A 138 -18.84 -20.84 40.65
N PHE A 139 -19.08 -19.84 39.80
CA PHE A 139 -18.11 -19.39 38.81
C PHE A 139 -16.79 -18.94 39.46
N LYS A 140 -16.86 -18.20 40.58
CA LYS A 140 -15.67 -17.78 41.32
C LYS A 140 -14.86 -18.99 41.79
N VAL A 141 -15.50 -20.01 42.35
CA VAL A 141 -14.81 -21.24 42.79
C VAL A 141 -14.21 -21.98 41.59
N LEU A 142 -14.97 -22.17 40.51
CA LEU A 142 -14.51 -22.83 39.29
C LEU A 142 -13.28 -22.13 38.69
N SER A 143 -13.32 -20.81 38.56
CA SER A 143 -12.24 -20.04 37.92
C SER A 143 -11.03 -19.81 38.83
N ALA A 144 -11.25 -19.44 40.09
CA ALA A 144 -10.16 -19.02 41.00
C ALA A 144 -9.58 -20.17 41.82
N ASP A 145 -10.37 -21.19 42.17
CA ASP A 145 -9.94 -22.26 43.07
C ASP A 145 -9.71 -23.59 42.35
N VAL A 146 -10.43 -23.86 41.26
CA VAL A 146 -10.35 -25.14 40.52
C VAL A 146 -9.45 -25.03 39.29
N ILE A 147 -9.77 -24.16 38.33
CA ILE A 147 -9.02 -24.07 37.06
C ILE A 147 -7.77 -23.19 37.19
N ARG A 148 -7.87 -22.05 37.88
CA ARG A 148 -6.73 -21.15 38.21
C ARG A 148 -5.94 -20.59 37.01
N THR A 149 -6.44 -20.76 35.79
CA THR A 149 -5.83 -20.24 34.56
C THR A 149 -6.90 -19.87 33.54
N ASN A 150 -6.57 -18.98 32.62
CA ASN A 150 -7.37 -18.65 31.44
C ASN A 150 -6.61 -18.91 30.13
N LYS A 151 -5.53 -19.71 30.20
CA LYS A 151 -4.74 -20.17 29.06
C LYS A 151 -4.41 -21.65 29.20
N ILE A 152 -4.42 -22.38 28.08
CA ILE A 152 -3.96 -23.76 28.00
C ILE A 152 -2.81 -23.84 27.00
N ARG A 153 -1.72 -24.49 27.42
CA ARG A 153 -0.62 -24.83 26.52
C ARG A 153 -0.99 -26.03 25.66
N TYR A 154 -0.91 -25.88 24.35
CA TYR A 154 -1.13 -26.97 23.40
C TYR A 154 0.11 -27.86 23.31
N ALA A 155 -0.03 -29.14 23.61
CA ALA A 155 1.09 -30.06 23.78
C ALA A 155 1.86 -30.31 22.47
N LYS A 156 1.21 -30.22 21.30
CA LYS A 156 1.85 -30.55 20.02
C LYS A 156 2.84 -29.51 19.52
N ASN A 157 2.70 -28.23 19.87
CA ASN A 157 3.62 -27.17 19.46
C ASN A 157 4.19 -26.36 20.63
N GLY A 158 3.53 -26.37 21.80
CA GLY A 158 3.94 -25.61 22.97
C GLY A 158 3.38 -24.19 23.04
N GLN A 159 2.44 -23.83 22.16
CA GLN A 159 1.78 -22.53 22.15
C GLN A 159 0.68 -22.43 23.23
N ASP A 160 0.58 -21.27 23.87
CA ASP A 160 -0.48 -20.99 24.84
C ASP A 160 -1.72 -20.37 24.17
N PHE A 161 -2.88 -21.00 24.35
CA PHE A 161 -4.17 -20.54 23.82
C PHE A 161 -5.03 -19.95 24.95
N PRO A 162 -5.41 -18.66 24.86
CA PRO A 162 -6.32 -18.06 25.81
C PRO A 162 -7.76 -18.52 25.59
N PHE A 163 -8.49 -18.72 26.68
CA PHE A 163 -9.90 -19.10 26.65
C PHE A 163 -10.74 -18.24 27.59
N GLY A 164 -12.03 -18.08 27.25
CA GLY A 164 -13.04 -17.42 28.08
C GLY A 164 -13.83 -18.44 28.91
N PHE A 165 -14.68 -17.95 29.80
CA PHE A 165 -15.52 -18.82 30.64
C PHE A 165 -17.01 -18.61 30.37
N LYS A 166 -17.76 -19.70 30.51
CA LYS A 166 -19.22 -19.71 30.59
C LYS A 166 -19.70 -20.66 31.69
N LEU A 167 -20.85 -20.35 32.28
CA LEU A 167 -21.56 -21.19 33.23
C LEU A 167 -23.04 -21.19 32.85
N ASP A 168 -23.61 -22.34 32.50
CA ASP A 168 -25.02 -22.47 32.12
C ASP A 168 -25.48 -21.42 31.07
N ASP A 169 -24.73 -21.34 29.98
CA ASP A 169 -24.81 -20.35 28.88
C ASP A 169 -24.51 -18.88 29.26
N GLN A 170 -24.32 -18.56 30.54
CA GLN A 170 -23.93 -17.23 30.98
C GLN A 170 -22.45 -16.99 30.78
N VAL A 171 -22.12 -15.87 30.14
CA VAL A 171 -20.75 -15.45 29.85
C VAL A 171 -20.12 -14.81 31.09
N HIS A 172 -18.91 -15.24 31.44
CA HIS A 172 -18.14 -14.66 32.54
C HIS A 172 -16.78 -14.15 32.07
N GLY A 173 -16.43 -12.93 32.49
CA GLY A 173 -15.13 -12.30 32.20
C GLY A 173 -14.91 -11.97 30.72
N GLN A 174 -13.65 -11.79 30.34
CA GLN A 174 -13.28 -11.46 28.96
C GLN A 174 -13.47 -12.67 28.05
N GLN A 175 -14.26 -12.50 26.99
CA GLN A 175 -14.46 -13.54 25.99
C GLN A 175 -13.24 -13.69 25.08
N LYS A 176 -12.99 -14.94 24.70
CA LYS A 176 -11.96 -15.37 23.77
C LYS A 176 -12.59 -16.29 22.74
N GLU A 177 -11.81 -16.60 21.72
CA GLU A 177 -12.27 -17.45 20.63
C GLU A 177 -12.58 -18.88 21.08
N LEU A 178 -11.83 -19.40 22.06
CA LEU A 178 -12.11 -20.63 22.77
C LEU A 178 -12.82 -20.34 24.09
N SER A 179 -13.69 -21.23 24.56
CA SER A 179 -14.34 -21.10 25.88
C SER A 179 -14.40 -22.41 26.67
N ALA A 180 -14.20 -22.33 27.98
CA ALA A 180 -14.56 -23.37 28.93
C ALA A 180 -15.98 -23.10 29.42
N HIS A 181 -16.91 -23.99 29.09
CA HIS A 181 -18.33 -23.84 29.39
C HIS A 181 -18.75 -24.88 30.42
N PHE A 182 -18.86 -24.48 31.68
CA PHE A 182 -19.31 -25.34 32.75
C PHE A 182 -20.84 -25.48 32.71
N ILE A 183 -21.32 -26.71 32.80
CA ILE A 183 -22.75 -27.03 32.83
C ILE A 183 -23.06 -27.67 34.18
N THR A 184 -23.97 -27.06 34.94
CA THR A 184 -24.37 -27.54 36.26
C THR A 184 -25.49 -28.58 36.17
N PRO A 185 -25.75 -29.35 37.24
CA PRO A 185 -26.88 -30.28 37.28
C PRO A 185 -28.26 -29.61 37.17
N ASP A 186 -28.36 -28.32 37.48
CA ASP A 186 -29.61 -27.53 37.38
C ASP A 186 -29.84 -27.00 35.94
N TYR A 187 -28.96 -27.31 34.99
CA TYR A 187 -29.09 -26.88 33.59
C TYR A 187 -30.38 -27.46 32.96
N PRO A 188 -31.21 -26.64 32.28
CA PRO A 188 -32.58 -27.03 31.93
C PRO A 188 -32.69 -28.05 30.79
N TYR A 189 -31.58 -28.38 30.13
CA TYR A 189 -31.55 -29.26 28.97
C TYR A 189 -31.05 -30.65 29.32
N THR A 190 -31.56 -31.66 28.62
CA THR A 190 -31.09 -33.04 28.72
C THR A 190 -29.63 -33.17 28.27
N ALA A 191 -28.99 -34.30 28.58
CA ALA A 191 -27.62 -34.57 28.12
C ALA A 191 -27.50 -34.56 26.59
N ASP A 192 -28.50 -35.07 25.87
CA ASP A 192 -28.52 -35.07 24.40
C ASP A 192 -28.68 -33.67 23.80
N GLU A 193 -29.59 -32.86 24.34
CA GLU A 193 -29.75 -31.45 23.95
C GLU A 193 -28.47 -30.66 24.26
N THR A 194 -27.87 -30.89 25.42
CA THR A 194 -26.59 -30.28 25.83
C THR A 194 -25.46 -30.66 24.85
N ARG A 195 -25.44 -31.89 24.34
CA ARG A 195 -24.54 -32.28 23.24
C ARG A 195 -24.83 -31.50 21.97
N MET A 196 -26.07 -31.54 21.48
CA MET A 196 -26.46 -30.88 20.23
C MET A 196 -26.19 -29.36 20.25
N HIS A 197 -26.44 -28.69 21.38
CA HIS A 197 -26.21 -27.25 21.55
C HIS A 197 -24.73 -26.84 21.49
N SER A 198 -23.79 -27.80 21.55
CA SER A 198 -22.37 -27.53 21.33
C SER A 198 -21.96 -27.54 19.85
N ALA A 199 -22.83 -27.96 18.93
CA ALA A 199 -22.51 -28.03 17.50
C ALA A 199 -22.13 -26.65 16.92
N GLY A 200 -21.03 -26.58 16.18
CA GLY A 200 -20.46 -25.33 15.65
C GLY A 200 -19.87 -24.39 16.72
N LYS A 201 -19.95 -24.79 17.99
CA LYS A 201 -19.38 -24.21 19.21
C LYS A 201 -17.85 -24.35 19.29
N ASP A 202 -17.06 -23.28 19.31
CA ASP A 202 -15.66 -23.33 19.75
C ASP A 202 -15.53 -23.30 21.28
N GLU A 203 -16.25 -24.21 21.94
CA GLU A 203 -16.30 -24.32 23.39
C GLU A 203 -16.13 -25.78 23.83
N LEU A 204 -15.40 -25.95 24.94
CA LEU A 204 -15.37 -27.20 25.69
C LEU A 204 -16.48 -27.13 26.71
N ARG A 205 -17.51 -27.96 26.58
CA ARG A 205 -18.52 -28.12 27.62
C ARG A 205 -18.04 -29.11 28.66
N VAL A 206 -18.03 -28.67 29.92
CA VAL A 206 -17.63 -29.43 31.10
C VAL A 206 -18.89 -29.67 31.92
N VAL A 207 -19.54 -30.81 31.68
CA VAL A 207 -20.77 -31.21 32.37
C VAL A 207 -20.40 -31.78 33.72
N LEU A 208 -20.64 -31.01 34.78
CA LEU A 208 -20.24 -31.36 36.14
C LEU A 208 -20.92 -32.67 36.57
N ASP A 209 -20.15 -33.54 37.21
CA ASP A 209 -20.70 -34.74 37.85
C ASP A 209 -21.71 -34.30 38.94
N PRO A 210 -22.91 -34.89 39.00
CA PRO A 210 -23.92 -34.47 39.96
C PRO A 210 -23.45 -34.65 41.41
N ASP A 211 -23.50 -33.57 42.18
CA ASP A 211 -23.37 -33.59 43.64
C ASP A 211 -24.63 -32.95 44.24
N GLU A 212 -25.46 -33.75 44.92
CA GLU A 212 -26.76 -33.35 45.46
C GLU A 212 -26.67 -32.20 46.48
N ARG A 213 -25.49 -31.94 47.03
CA ARG A 213 -25.30 -30.98 48.12
C ARG A 213 -24.55 -29.72 47.71
N VAL A 214 -23.76 -29.73 46.63
CA VAL A 214 -22.95 -28.57 46.23
C VAL A 214 -23.78 -27.30 46.12
N LEU A 215 -24.90 -27.30 45.39
CA LEU A 215 -25.71 -26.10 45.21
C LEU A 215 -26.44 -25.68 46.50
N THR A 216 -26.87 -26.64 47.32
CA THR A 216 -27.52 -26.38 48.61
C THR A 216 -26.55 -25.77 49.62
N ASP A 217 -25.35 -26.35 49.74
CA ASP A 217 -24.30 -25.86 50.64
C ASP A 217 -23.73 -24.52 50.14
N LEU A 218 -23.67 -24.29 48.83
CA LEU A 218 -23.30 -23.00 48.26
C LEU A 218 -24.33 -21.90 48.59
N ARG A 219 -25.63 -22.23 48.55
CA ARG A 219 -26.68 -21.33 49.05
C ARG A 219 -26.52 -21.05 50.54
N LEU A 220 -26.27 -22.08 51.35
CA LEU A 220 -26.04 -21.92 52.81
C LEU A 220 -24.79 -21.08 53.11
N LEU A 221 -23.72 -21.27 52.34
CA LEU A 221 -22.50 -20.46 52.40
C LEU A 221 -22.84 -18.98 52.24
N LEU A 222 -23.56 -18.65 51.16
CA LEU A 222 -23.95 -17.27 50.84
C LEU A 222 -24.93 -16.69 51.88
N LYS A 223 -25.93 -17.47 52.32
CA LYS A 223 -26.87 -17.07 53.38
C LYS A 223 -26.13 -16.68 54.65
N THR A 224 -25.22 -17.53 55.10
CA THR A 224 -24.42 -17.32 56.31
C THR A 224 -23.53 -16.08 56.19
N ASP A 225 -22.86 -15.92 55.04
CA ASP A 225 -22.00 -14.75 54.78
C ASP A 225 -22.77 -13.43 54.77
N LYS A 226 -23.91 -13.40 54.07
CA LYS A 226 -24.80 -12.24 53.96
C LYS A 226 -25.41 -11.89 55.32
N TYR A 227 -25.82 -12.91 56.08
CA TYR A 227 -26.32 -12.75 57.44
C TYR A 227 -25.27 -12.14 58.37
N ILE A 228 -24.06 -12.72 58.45
CA ILE A 228 -22.99 -12.26 59.33
C ILE A 228 -22.62 -10.81 59.00
N LYS A 229 -22.48 -10.46 57.71
CA LYS A 229 -22.18 -9.10 57.27
C LYS A 229 -23.26 -8.11 57.72
N ARG A 230 -24.54 -8.46 57.60
CA ARG A 230 -25.67 -7.63 58.02
C ARG A 230 -25.79 -7.51 59.54
N LYS A 231 -25.60 -8.60 60.29
CA LYS A 231 -25.76 -8.61 61.74
C LYS A 231 -24.65 -7.81 62.43
N ARG A 232 -23.41 -7.85 61.90
CA ARG A 232 -22.26 -7.07 62.40
C ARG A 232 -22.39 -5.56 62.31
N THR A 233 -23.33 -5.02 61.52
CA THR A 233 -23.59 -3.57 61.49
C THR A 233 -24.57 -3.13 62.59
N SER A 234 -25.09 -4.07 63.38
CA SER A 234 -26.00 -3.82 64.51
C SER A 234 -25.28 -3.95 65.85
N SER A 235 -25.88 -3.48 66.94
CA SER A 235 -25.38 -3.74 68.30
C SER A 235 -25.57 -5.23 68.63
N LEU A 236 -24.52 -5.89 69.12
CA LEU A 236 -24.50 -7.32 69.43
C LEU A 236 -24.20 -7.54 70.91
N SER A 237 -24.83 -8.53 71.51
CA SER A 237 -24.39 -9.07 72.80
C SER A 237 -23.10 -9.89 72.64
N ALA A 238 -22.36 -10.09 73.74
CA ALA A 238 -21.13 -10.90 73.72
C ALA A 238 -21.38 -12.35 73.27
N ILE A 239 -22.55 -12.91 73.59
CA ILE A 239 -22.95 -14.26 73.19
C ILE A 239 -23.21 -14.31 71.68
N GLU A 240 -23.96 -13.34 71.14
CA GLU A 240 -24.19 -13.26 69.68
C GLU A 240 -22.88 -13.07 68.92
N GLU A 241 -21.96 -12.24 69.42
CA GLU A 241 -20.66 -12.04 68.79
C GLU A 241 -19.86 -13.36 68.73
N GLN A 242 -19.83 -14.13 69.82
CA GLN A 242 -19.20 -15.44 69.86
C GLN A 242 -19.84 -16.43 68.86
N ILE A 243 -21.17 -16.48 68.80
CA ILE A 243 -21.89 -17.36 67.85
C ILE A 243 -21.56 -16.95 66.40
N LEU A 244 -21.60 -15.67 66.07
CA LEU A 244 -21.27 -15.19 64.72
C LEU A 244 -19.82 -15.48 64.33
N GLN A 245 -18.87 -15.42 65.29
CA GLN A 245 -17.48 -15.82 65.04
C GLN A 245 -17.37 -17.32 64.76
N ALA A 246 -18.05 -18.17 65.54
CA ALA A 246 -18.10 -19.61 65.31
C ALA A 246 -18.71 -19.93 63.94
N LYS A 247 -19.84 -19.31 63.59
CA LYS A 247 -20.48 -19.44 62.26
C LYS A 247 -19.55 -19.00 61.14
N ALA A 248 -18.81 -17.91 61.30
CA ALA A 248 -17.83 -17.46 60.31
C ALA A 248 -16.71 -18.48 60.09
N THR A 249 -16.21 -19.11 61.15
CA THR A 249 -15.19 -20.18 61.06
C THR A 249 -15.74 -21.40 60.32
N LEU A 250 -16.92 -21.87 60.71
CA LEU A 250 -17.61 -22.97 60.02
C LEU A 250 -17.88 -22.66 58.55
N ASN A 251 -18.25 -21.42 58.23
CA ASN A 251 -18.51 -21.01 56.85
C ASN A 251 -17.24 -21.05 55.98
N ARG A 252 -16.07 -20.71 56.55
CA ARG A 252 -14.77 -20.84 55.86
C ARG A 252 -14.39 -22.30 55.63
N GLU A 253 -14.71 -23.19 56.57
CA GLU A 253 -14.49 -24.63 56.38
C GLU A 253 -15.40 -25.18 55.29
N ARG A 254 -16.68 -24.76 55.28
CA ARG A 254 -17.64 -25.08 54.22
C ARG A 254 -17.16 -24.61 52.85
N GLU A 255 -16.59 -23.42 52.75
CA GLU A 255 -16.02 -22.90 51.49
C GLU A 255 -14.90 -23.81 50.97
N LYS A 256 -13.98 -24.25 51.85
CA LYS A 256 -12.90 -25.18 51.48
C LYS A 256 -13.43 -26.54 51.04
N GLU A 257 -14.41 -27.08 51.75
CA GLU A 257 -15.04 -28.35 51.41
C GLU A 257 -15.79 -28.27 50.07
N LEU A 258 -16.50 -27.16 49.81
CA LEU A 258 -17.18 -26.88 48.55
C LEU A 258 -16.17 -26.82 47.39
N ALA A 259 -15.05 -26.12 47.56
CA ALA A 259 -14.00 -26.06 46.54
C ALA A 259 -13.48 -27.47 46.20
N GLN A 260 -13.25 -28.32 47.21
CA GLN A 260 -12.80 -29.70 47.01
C GLN A 260 -13.84 -30.58 46.29
N ARG A 261 -15.13 -30.43 46.63
CA ARG A 261 -16.22 -31.15 45.96
C ARG A 261 -16.40 -30.70 44.52
N ILE A 262 -16.37 -29.40 44.25
CA ILE A 262 -16.44 -28.84 42.89
C ILE A 262 -15.23 -29.29 42.07
N GLN A 263 -14.02 -29.30 42.65
CA GLN A 263 -12.83 -29.86 41.99
C GLN A 263 -13.04 -31.34 41.63
N THR A 264 -13.61 -32.13 42.53
CA THR A 264 -13.93 -33.54 42.28
C THR A 264 -14.98 -33.70 41.17
N ALA A 265 -16.02 -32.86 41.17
CA ALA A 265 -17.08 -32.87 40.15
C ALA A 265 -16.53 -32.52 38.76
N VAL A 266 -15.62 -31.55 38.67
CA VAL A 266 -14.90 -31.23 37.42
C VAL A 266 -13.98 -32.38 37.01
N GLY A 267 -13.28 -33.01 37.96
CA GLY A 267 -12.39 -34.15 37.71
C GLY A 267 -13.11 -35.41 37.20
N LYS A 268 -14.43 -35.49 37.38
CA LYS A 268 -15.30 -36.57 36.87
C LYS A 268 -16.22 -36.13 35.73
N ALA A 269 -16.16 -34.86 35.35
CA ALA A 269 -17.09 -34.27 34.40
C ALA A 269 -17.08 -34.98 33.04
N GLY A 270 -18.26 -35.02 32.41
CA GLY A 270 -18.41 -35.34 31.00
C GLY A 270 -17.91 -34.17 30.15
N LEU A 271 -17.08 -34.45 29.15
CA LEU A 271 -16.55 -33.43 28.25
C LEU A 271 -17.22 -33.55 26.89
N ILE A 272 -17.67 -32.43 26.34
CA ILE A 272 -18.35 -32.38 25.05
C ILE A 272 -17.74 -31.29 24.17
N ILE A 273 -17.47 -31.61 22.90
CA ILE A 273 -17.06 -30.67 21.86
C ILE A 273 -17.82 -31.01 20.58
N ASN A 274 -18.46 -30.00 19.98
CA ASN A 274 -19.09 -30.10 18.66
C ASN A 274 -20.00 -31.34 18.48
N ALA A 275 -20.96 -31.50 19.40
CA ALA A 275 -21.93 -32.58 19.50
C ALA A 275 -21.38 -33.99 19.77
N ALA A 276 -20.12 -34.12 20.19
CA ALA A 276 -19.51 -35.39 20.53
C ALA A 276 -18.87 -35.36 21.93
N ASP A 277 -18.98 -36.49 22.63
CA ASP A 277 -18.24 -36.69 23.89
C ASP A 277 -16.74 -36.82 23.62
N VAL A 278 -15.94 -36.27 24.53
CA VAL A 278 -14.48 -36.29 24.47
C VAL A 278 -13.96 -37.17 25.60
N PRO A 279 -13.19 -38.23 25.30
CA PRO A 279 -12.61 -39.06 26.33
C PRO A 279 -11.53 -38.26 27.10
N ALA A 280 -11.55 -38.39 28.42
CA ALA A 280 -10.53 -37.85 29.30
C ALA A 280 -10.10 -38.90 30.32
N SER A 281 -8.78 -39.09 30.46
CA SER A 281 -8.16 -40.00 31.40
C SER A 281 -7.86 -39.36 32.75
N SER A 282 -7.58 -38.05 32.78
CA SER A 282 -7.25 -37.37 34.02
C SER A 282 -8.46 -37.33 34.96
N THR A 283 -8.23 -37.55 36.25
CA THR A 283 -9.21 -37.33 37.33
C THR A 283 -8.94 -36.03 38.09
N ASP A 284 -7.83 -35.34 37.79
CA ASP A 284 -7.57 -33.99 38.27
C ASP A 284 -8.36 -32.98 37.42
N ALA A 285 -8.98 -32.00 38.06
CA ALA A 285 -9.87 -31.04 37.41
C ALA A 285 -9.19 -30.25 36.28
N LEU A 286 -8.02 -29.67 36.55
CA LEU A 286 -7.28 -28.90 35.56
C LEU A 286 -6.75 -29.82 34.47
N GLY A 287 -6.21 -30.99 34.83
CA GLY A 287 -5.75 -31.98 33.86
C GLY A 287 -6.86 -32.43 32.91
N ARG A 288 -8.06 -32.72 33.43
CA ARG A 288 -9.23 -33.14 32.63
C ARG A 288 -9.67 -32.05 31.65
N VAL A 289 -9.79 -30.81 32.13
CA VAL A 289 -10.09 -29.66 31.26
C VAL A 289 -8.98 -29.46 30.22
N THR A 290 -7.72 -29.60 30.61
CA THR A 290 -6.56 -29.49 29.71
C THR A 290 -6.63 -30.53 28.58
N GLU A 291 -6.92 -31.80 28.88
CA GLU A 291 -7.12 -32.86 27.88
C GLU A 291 -8.23 -32.50 26.89
N GLY A 292 -9.38 -32.03 27.39
CA GLY A 292 -10.48 -31.53 26.55
C GLY A 292 -10.05 -30.36 25.65
N PHE A 293 -9.27 -29.41 26.17
CA PHE A 293 -8.76 -28.28 25.39
C PHE A 293 -7.75 -28.70 24.32
N GLN A 294 -6.96 -29.77 24.53
CA GLN A 294 -6.08 -30.29 23.47
C GLN A 294 -6.92 -30.69 22.24
N GLU A 295 -8.04 -31.38 22.46
CA GLU A 295 -8.95 -31.77 21.39
C GLU A 295 -9.65 -30.55 20.78
N LEU A 296 -10.13 -29.61 21.61
CA LEU A 296 -10.79 -28.38 21.14
C LEU A 296 -9.88 -27.57 20.21
N ILE A 297 -8.65 -27.29 20.64
CA ILE A 297 -7.65 -26.54 19.87
C ILE A 297 -7.42 -27.22 18.51
N SER A 298 -7.32 -28.54 18.49
CA SER A 298 -7.08 -29.28 17.25
C SER A 298 -8.25 -29.23 16.25
N ARG A 299 -9.49 -29.17 16.75
CA ARG A 299 -10.72 -29.07 15.94
C ARG A 299 -10.98 -27.65 15.48
N THR A 300 -10.69 -26.67 16.33
CA THR A 300 -10.89 -25.25 16.04
C THR A 300 -9.83 -24.73 15.07
N TYR A 301 -8.54 -25.06 15.29
CA TYR A 301 -7.43 -24.57 14.47
C TYR A 301 -6.89 -25.68 13.55
N THR A 302 -7.68 -26.03 12.55
CA THR A 302 -7.37 -27.14 11.62
C THR A 302 -6.08 -26.95 10.82
N GLN A 303 -5.61 -25.71 10.65
CA GLN A 303 -4.38 -25.35 9.95
C GLN A 303 -3.19 -25.04 10.89
N LEU A 304 -3.34 -25.25 12.20
CA LEU A 304 -2.24 -25.08 13.17
C LEU A 304 -1.06 -26.03 12.88
N LYS A 305 -1.36 -27.22 12.34
CA LYS A 305 -0.38 -28.23 11.95
C LYS A 305 0.63 -27.76 10.90
N LEU A 306 0.33 -26.70 10.14
CA LEU A 306 1.24 -26.13 9.14
C LEU A 306 2.52 -25.57 9.77
N LEU A 307 2.51 -25.23 11.07
CA LEU A 307 3.71 -24.84 11.82
C LEU A 307 4.69 -26.01 12.08
N GLY A 308 4.34 -27.24 11.67
CA GLY A 308 5.23 -28.39 11.80
C GLY A 308 5.48 -28.84 13.25
N GLY A 309 4.60 -28.47 14.19
CA GLY A 309 4.72 -28.83 15.61
C GLY A 309 5.79 -28.07 16.38
N ILE A 310 6.27 -26.94 15.85
CA ILE A 310 7.24 -26.06 16.50
C ILE A 310 6.56 -24.73 16.85
N THR A 311 6.91 -24.16 18.01
CA THR A 311 6.67 -22.76 18.33
C THR A 311 7.97 -21.99 18.14
N TYR A 312 7.90 -20.88 17.41
CA TYR A 312 9.05 -20.01 17.19
C TYR A 312 9.09 -18.91 18.27
N SER A 313 10.27 -18.31 18.43
CA SER A 313 10.48 -17.19 19.34
C SER A 313 10.86 -15.93 18.56
N GLU A 314 10.52 -14.76 19.11
CA GLU A 314 10.88 -13.46 18.50
C GLU A 314 12.38 -13.32 18.26
N GLN A 315 13.22 -14.02 19.04
CA GLN A 315 14.67 -14.01 18.89
C GLN A 315 15.14 -14.57 17.53
N GLN A 316 14.37 -15.48 16.93
CA GLN A 316 14.71 -16.16 15.69
C GLN A 316 14.42 -15.34 14.43
N VAL A 317 13.66 -14.23 14.53
CA VAL A 317 13.28 -13.38 13.39
C VAL A 317 14.51 -12.87 12.63
N ALA A 318 15.58 -12.49 13.34
CA ALA A 318 16.81 -11.99 12.72
C ALA A 318 17.55 -13.07 11.89
N GLY A 319 17.57 -14.30 12.41
CA GLY A 319 18.13 -15.45 11.71
C GLY A 319 17.31 -15.83 10.48
N ALA A 320 15.98 -15.81 10.58
CA ALA A 320 15.09 -16.11 9.46
C ALA A 320 15.22 -15.08 8.31
N ALA A 321 15.39 -13.80 8.64
CA ALA A 321 15.62 -12.74 7.65
C ALA A 321 17.01 -12.83 6.99
N ASN A 322 17.97 -13.52 7.61
CA ASN A 322 19.35 -13.65 7.15
C ASN A 322 19.81 -15.12 7.20
N PRO A 323 19.29 -16.00 6.34
CA PRO A 323 19.57 -17.43 6.39
C PRO A 323 21.08 -17.75 6.25
N ASP A 324 21.83 -16.93 5.51
CA ASP A 324 23.28 -17.09 5.31
C ASP A 324 24.13 -16.85 6.56
N SER A 325 23.54 -16.29 7.63
CA SER A 325 24.25 -16.03 8.89
C SER A 325 24.53 -17.29 9.71
N GLY A 326 23.91 -18.43 9.37
CA GLY A 326 24.00 -19.66 10.15
C GLY A 326 23.31 -19.59 11.54
N LEU A 327 22.64 -18.48 11.85
CA LEU A 327 21.95 -18.25 13.13
C LEU A 327 20.55 -18.89 13.20
N PHE A 328 20.10 -19.50 12.11
CA PHE A 328 18.79 -20.13 12.02
C PHE A 328 18.94 -21.61 11.68
N ASP A 329 18.27 -22.46 12.47
CA ASP A 329 18.39 -23.91 12.39
C ASP A 329 17.85 -24.45 11.05
N ALA A 330 18.62 -25.32 10.40
CA ALA A 330 18.26 -25.93 9.12
C ALA A 330 17.03 -26.83 9.24
N GLU A 331 16.83 -27.51 10.38
CA GLU A 331 15.63 -28.31 10.62
C GLU A 331 14.39 -27.42 10.77
N ALA A 332 14.54 -26.27 11.42
CA ALA A 332 13.48 -25.26 11.53
C ALA A 332 13.11 -24.67 10.15
N LEU A 333 14.07 -24.46 9.24
CA LEU A 333 13.78 -24.01 7.86
C LEU A 333 12.97 -25.02 7.07
N MET A 334 13.21 -26.32 7.24
CA MET A 334 12.41 -27.34 6.56
C MET A 334 10.96 -27.35 7.06
N LYS A 335 10.75 -27.16 8.37
CA LYS A 335 9.41 -27.14 8.98
C LYS A 335 8.64 -25.85 8.69
N ILE A 336 9.33 -24.74 8.42
CA ILE A 336 8.67 -23.47 8.11
C ILE A 336 8.13 -23.38 6.68
N ASP A 337 8.64 -24.19 5.75
CA ASP A 337 8.33 -24.05 4.31
C ASP A 337 6.84 -24.14 4.00
N GLN A 338 6.11 -25.11 4.59
CA GLN A 338 4.66 -25.23 4.36
C GLN A 338 3.90 -23.98 4.84
N ALA A 339 4.23 -23.47 6.03
CA ALA A 339 3.63 -22.25 6.55
C ALA A 339 4.03 -21.01 5.73
N ALA A 340 5.28 -20.96 5.25
CA ALA A 340 5.77 -19.89 4.39
C ALA A 340 5.09 -19.86 3.02
N GLN A 341 4.86 -21.02 2.39
CA GLN A 341 4.09 -21.12 1.15
C GLN A 341 2.64 -20.66 1.35
N GLU A 342 2.01 -21.02 2.48
CA GLU A 342 0.66 -20.58 2.79
C GLU A 342 0.58 -19.04 2.95
N VAL A 343 1.53 -18.44 3.67
CA VAL A 343 1.64 -16.97 3.81
C VAL A 343 1.89 -16.32 2.45
N LEU A 344 2.83 -16.85 1.65
CA LEU A 344 3.13 -16.34 0.31
C LEU A 344 1.91 -16.41 -0.62
N SER A 345 1.19 -17.54 -0.62
CA SER A 345 -0.02 -17.71 -1.43
C SER A 345 -1.11 -16.72 -1.03
N THR A 346 -1.23 -16.43 0.27
CA THR A 346 -2.16 -15.44 0.81
C THR A 346 -1.79 -14.02 0.36
N ILE A 347 -0.50 -13.67 0.40
CA ILE A 347 0.01 -12.39 -0.11
C ILE A 347 -0.31 -12.27 -1.60
N LEU A 348 0.10 -13.25 -2.41
CA LEU A 348 -0.14 -13.26 -3.86
C LEU A 348 -1.62 -13.11 -4.21
N ARG A 349 -2.49 -13.86 -3.54
CA ARG A 349 -3.94 -13.79 -3.75
C ARG A 349 -4.51 -12.41 -3.45
N LYS A 350 -4.15 -11.83 -2.30
CA LYS A 350 -4.64 -10.49 -1.90
C LYS A 350 -4.10 -9.38 -2.80
N THR A 351 -2.81 -9.43 -3.13
CA THR A 351 -2.20 -8.48 -4.06
C THR A 351 -2.85 -8.57 -5.45
N GLY A 352 -3.14 -9.79 -5.94
CA GLY A 352 -3.86 -10.00 -7.20
C GLY A 352 -5.30 -9.46 -7.21
N GLN A 353 -5.91 -9.28 -6.04
CA GLN A 353 -7.22 -8.64 -5.85
C GLN A 353 -7.11 -7.11 -5.72
N GLY A 354 -5.91 -6.53 -5.82
CA GLY A 354 -5.66 -5.10 -5.63
C GLY A 354 -5.64 -4.65 -4.17
N GLU A 355 -5.61 -5.57 -3.21
CA GLU A 355 -5.49 -5.24 -1.79
C GLU A 355 -4.04 -4.96 -1.40
N GLN A 356 -3.83 -3.90 -0.62
CA GLN A 356 -2.54 -3.66 0.04
C GLN A 356 -2.40 -4.60 1.23
N VAL A 357 -1.37 -5.46 1.18
CA VAL A 357 -1.09 -6.43 2.24
C VAL A 357 -0.11 -5.82 3.25
N THR A 358 -0.51 -5.75 4.52
CA THR A 358 0.34 -5.26 5.60
C THR A 358 0.71 -6.37 6.56
N MET A 359 1.73 -6.17 7.40
CA MET A 359 2.04 -7.12 8.48
C MET A 359 0.83 -7.33 9.39
N LYS A 360 0.06 -6.27 9.68
CA LYS A 360 -1.20 -6.37 10.42
C LYS A 360 -2.20 -7.31 9.73
N THR A 361 -2.36 -7.18 8.41
CA THR A 361 -3.25 -8.05 7.61
C THR A 361 -2.84 -9.52 7.74
N ILE A 362 -1.54 -9.81 7.70
CA ILE A 362 -1.01 -11.17 7.85
C ILE A 362 -1.26 -11.68 9.28
N VAL A 363 -0.93 -10.90 10.31
CA VAL A 363 -1.17 -11.27 11.71
C VAL A 363 -2.64 -11.56 11.97
N ASP A 364 -3.54 -10.65 11.58
CA ASP A 364 -4.99 -10.80 11.80
C ASP A 364 -5.54 -12.05 11.06
N THR A 365 -4.97 -12.40 9.90
CA THR A 365 -5.36 -13.60 9.12
C THR A 365 -4.91 -14.90 9.79
N PHE A 366 -3.63 -14.97 10.19
CA PHE A 366 -3.02 -16.21 10.67
C PHE A 366 -3.18 -16.45 12.18
N GLN A 367 -3.54 -15.43 12.97
CA GLN A 367 -3.97 -15.63 14.37
C GLN A 367 -5.40 -16.16 14.47
N ALA A 368 -6.25 -15.89 13.47
CA ALA A 368 -7.65 -16.32 13.46
C ALA A 368 -7.81 -17.78 13.01
N LYS A 369 -9.02 -18.33 13.17
CA LYS A 369 -9.42 -19.59 12.54
C LYS A 369 -9.28 -19.50 11.01
N PRO A 370 -8.78 -20.55 10.34
CA PRO A 370 -8.47 -21.88 10.87
C PRO A 370 -7.02 -22.07 11.36
N TYR A 371 -6.20 -21.02 11.42
CA TYR A 371 -4.75 -21.13 11.65
C TYR A 371 -4.35 -21.11 13.13
N GLY A 372 -4.75 -20.08 13.88
CA GLY A 372 -4.45 -19.97 15.31
C GLY A 372 -2.97 -19.84 15.63
N TRP A 373 -2.13 -19.31 14.74
CA TRP A 373 -0.68 -19.21 14.95
C TRP A 373 -0.35 -18.08 15.93
N ASP A 374 0.68 -18.26 16.75
CA ASP A 374 1.17 -17.19 17.61
C ASP A 374 1.94 -16.13 16.80
N LEU A 375 2.08 -14.94 17.40
CA LEU A 375 2.70 -13.79 16.74
C LEU A 375 4.17 -14.07 16.33
N ALA A 376 4.95 -14.70 17.21
CA ALA A 376 6.36 -14.95 16.95
C ALA A 376 6.53 -15.92 15.76
N SER A 377 5.69 -16.95 15.68
CA SER A 377 5.63 -17.83 14.50
C SER A 377 5.37 -17.06 13.22
N ILE A 378 4.37 -16.17 13.20
CA ILE A 378 4.03 -15.36 12.02
C ILE A 378 5.19 -14.43 11.62
N GLU A 379 5.81 -13.75 12.57
CA GLU A 379 6.97 -12.86 12.33
C GLU A 379 8.17 -13.62 11.75
N VAL A 380 8.47 -14.80 12.28
CA VAL A 380 9.57 -15.64 11.80
C VAL A 380 9.28 -16.16 10.38
N ILE A 381 8.04 -16.54 10.07
CA ILE A 381 7.64 -16.95 8.73
C ILE A 381 7.78 -15.81 7.72
N VAL A 382 7.28 -14.62 8.03
CA VAL A 382 7.41 -13.44 7.16
C VAL A 382 8.88 -13.07 6.96
N ALA A 383 9.68 -13.11 8.02
CA ALA A 383 11.13 -12.89 7.93
C ALA A 383 11.82 -13.92 7.02
N SER A 384 11.43 -15.19 7.09
CA SER A 384 11.98 -16.24 6.22
C SER A 384 11.68 -15.99 4.75
N LEU A 385 10.49 -15.48 4.41
CA LEU A 385 10.12 -15.12 3.04
C LEU A 385 10.95 -13.94 2.52
N VAL A 386 11.29 -12.97 3.38
CA VAL A 386 12.22 -11.88 3.04
C VAL A 386 13.64 -12.42 2.87
N GLY A 387 14.09 -13.29 3.76
CA GLY A 387 15.40 -13.95 3.69
C GLY A 387 15.57 -14.81 2.44
N ALA A 388 14.50 -15.42 1.95
CA ALA A 388 14.44 -16.18 0.70
C ALA A 388 14.18 -15.30 -0.55
N SER A 389 14.14 -13.97 -0.40
CA SER A 389 13.85 -13.00 -1.47
C SER A 389 12.54 -13.28 -2.21
N LYS A 390 11.52 -13.81 -1.53
CA LYS A 390 10.18 -14.04 -2.09
C LYS A 390 9.26 -12.84 -1.93
N VAL A 391 9.51 -12.01 -0.90
CA VAL A 391 8.74 -10.81 -0.60
C VAL A 391 9.67 -9.66 -0.20
N THR A 392 9.25 -8.43 -0.47
CA THR A 392 9.82 -7.22 0.08
C THR A 392 8.97 -6.70 1.23
N LEU A 393 9.63 -6.10 2.23
CA LEU A 393 8.98 -5.37 3.32
C LEU A 393 9.29 -3.88 3.15
N THR A 394 8.27 -3.03 3.08
CA THR A 394 8.43 -1.57 3.08
C THR A 394 7.81 -0.95 4.33
N MET A 395 8.42 0.12 4.83
CA MET A 395 7.92 0.92 5.94
C MET A 395 7.79 2.36 5.47
N ASP A 396 6.58 2.93 5.54
CA ASP A 396 6.32 4.31 5.13
C ASP A 396 6.84 4.63 3.71
N GLY A 397 6.79 3.64 2.80
CA GLY A 397 7.26 3.72 1.41
C GLY A 397 8.72 3.31 1.16
N ASN A 398 9.54 3.14 2.20
CA ASN A 398 10.95 2.76 2.06
C ASN A 398 11.14 1.24 2.17
N VAL A 399 11.84 0.63 1.21
CA VAL A 399 12.22 -0.79 1.24
C VAL A 399 13.24 -1.03 2.37
N LEU A 400 12.92 -1.95 3.28
CA LEU A 400 13.77 -2.28 4.41
C LEU A 400 14.89 -3.25 4.02
N LYS A 401 16.09 -3.03 4.58
CA LYS A 401 17.21 -3.97 4.44
C LYS A 401 17.00 -5.18 5.34
N ARG A 402 17.58 -6.33 4.99
CA ARG A 402 17.49 -7.57 5.81
C ARG A 402 17.94 -7.38 7.27
N THR A 403 18.88 -6.49 7.53
CA THR A 403 19.35 -6.12 8.88
C THR A 403 18.31 -5.36 9.72
N GLU A 404 17.34 -4.73 9.08
CA GLU A 404 16.31 -3.89 9.72
C GLU A 404 15.01 -4.67 9.97
N ILE A 405 14.81 -5.81 9.29
CA ILE A 405 13.58 -6.62 9.33
C ILE A 405 13.22 -7.05 10.75
N ALA A 406 14.18 -7.54 11.53
CA ALA A 406 13.88 -8.01 12.88
C ALA A 406 13.38 -6.89 13.80
N THR A 407 14.00 -5.71 13.72
CA THR A 407 13.57 -4.53 14.48
C THR A 407 12.20 -4.04 14.02
N ALA A 408 11.94 -4.07 12.71
CA ALA A 408 10.66 -3.65 12.15
C ALA A 408 9.53 -4.60 12.55
N LEU A 409 9.69 -5.91 12.32
CA LEU A 409 8.65 -6.90 12.60
C LEU A 409 8.32 -6.99 14.09
N ARG A 410 9.29 -6.82 15.01
CA ARG A 410 8.99 -6.81 16.46
C ARG A 410 8.22 -5.57 16.93
N ASN A 411 8.15 -4.51 16.11
CA ASN A 411 7.40 -3.31 16.44
C ASN A 411 5.92 -3.43 16.05
N THR A 412 5.14 -4.07 16.92
CA THR A 412 3.71 -4.34 16.72
C THR A 412 2.86 -3.10 16.44
N GLN A 413 3.22 -1.94 17.00
CA GLN A 413 2.51 -0.67 16.76
C GLN A 413 2.64 -0.17 15.31
N LYS A 414 3.66 -0.64 14.59
CA LYS A 414 3.95 -0.26 13.21
C LYS A 414 3.50 -1.31 12.18
N HIS A 415 2.92 -2.43 12.60
CA HIS A 415 2.46 -3.49 11.68
C HIS A 415 1.49 -3.01 10.60
N GLY A 416 0.68 -1.98 10.89
CA GLY A 416 -0.22 -1.39 9.89
C GLY A 416 0.49 -0.53 8.82
N HIS A 417 1.70 -0.06 9.09
CA HIS A 417 2.52 0.75 8.16
C HIS A 417 3.57 -0.10 7.41
N GLN A 418 3.70 -1.36 7.80
CA GLN A 418 4.61 -2.33 7.19
C GLN A 418 3.91 -3.03 6.03
N VAL A 419 4.23 -2.66 4.80
CA VAL A 419 3.63 -3.25 3.61
C VAL A 419 4.50 -4.41 3.13
N ILE A 420 3.85 -5.53 2.86
CA ILE A 420 4.50 -6.74 2.35
C ILE A 420 4.05 -6.93 0.90
N ALA A 421 4.99 -6.98 -0.03
CA ALA A 421 4.70 -7.19 -1.44
C ALA A 421 5.53 -8.36 -1.99
N PRO A 422 5.03 -9.12 -2.98
CA PRO A 422 5.85 -10.10 -3.70
C PRO A 422 7.11 -9.44 -4.27
N GLN A 423 8.26 -10.11 -4.15
CA GLN A 423 9.49 -9.68 -4.81
C GLN A 423 9.26 -9.75 -6.32
N LYS A 424 9.41 -8.62 -7.03
CA LYS A 424 9.38 -8.62 -8.49
C LYS A 424 10.62 -9.35 -9.00
N THR A 425 10.42 -10.53 -9.58
CA THR A 425 11.46 -11.27 -10.32
C THR A 425 11.30 -10.98 -11.80
N PHE A 426 12.34 -10.44 -12.43
CA PHE A 426 12.36 -10.18 -13.88
C PHE A 426 13.07 -11.32 -14.60
N ASP A 427 12.61 -11.65 -15.81
CA ASP A 427 13.28 -12.64 -16.66
C ASP A 427 14.64 -12.09 -17.14
N GLU A 428 15.73 -12.72 -16.71
CA GLU A 428 17.10 -12.30 -17.04
C GLU A 428 17.34 -12.13 -18.54
N ARG A 429 16.68 -12.93 -19.40
CA ARG A 429 16.81 -12.81 -20.86
C ARG A 429 16.17 -11.54 -21.38
N LYS A 430 15.00 -11.18 -20.85
CA LYS A 430 14.29 -9.96 -21.25
C LYS A 430 15.02 -8.72 -20.75
N VAL A 431 15.51 -8.74 -19.51
CA VAL A 431 16.38 -7.69 -18.95
C VAL A 431 17.62 -7.50 -19.82
N ALA A 432 18.30 -8.59 -20.21
CA ALA A 432 19.47 -8.53 -21.07
C ALA A 432 19.15 -7.98 -22.48
N THR A 433 17.98 -8.30 -23.02
CA THR A 433 17.51 -7.80 -24.32
C THR A 433 17.28 -6.29 -24.27
N PHE A 434 16.54 -5.80 -23.27
CA PHE A 434 16.32 -4.36 -23.10
C PHE A 434 17.64 -3.62 -22.82
N ARG A 435 18.54 -4.21 -22.03
CA ARG A 435 19.88 -3.65 -21.79
C ARG A 435 20.68 -3.50 -23.07
N LYS A 436 20.67 -4.53 -23.92
CA LYS A 436 21.35 -4.50 -25.22
C LYS A 436 20.76 -3.42 -26.11
N PHE A 437 19.43 -3.33 -26.19
CA PHE A 437 18.76 -2.25 -26.92
C PHE A 437 19.23 -0.86 -26.45
N CYS A 438 19.27 -0.59 -25.14
CA CYS A 438 19.74 0.70 -24.62
C CYS A 438 21.19 1.00 -25.03
N ILE A 439 22.07 -0.01 -25.03
CA ILE A 439 23.45 0.15 -25.46
C ILE A 439 23.51 0.50 -26.96
N ASP A 440 22.80 -0.25 -27.79
CA ASP A 440 22.86 -0.14 -29.25
C ASP A 440 22.13 1.13 -29.75
N PHE A 441 21.00 1.51 -29.16
CA PHE A 441 20.20 2.65 -29.60
C PHE A 441 20.76 4.00 -29.10
N PHE A 442 21.44 4.05 -27.96
CA PHE A 442 22.03 5.28 -27.41
C PHE A 442 23.55 5.36 -27.56
N ASP A 443 24.18 4.36 -28.18
CA ASP A 443 25.64 4.23 -28.32
C ASP A 443 26.40 4.35 -26.97
N GLU A 444 25.81 3.82 -25.89
CA GLU A 444 26.31 3.97 -24.52
C GLU A 444 26.58 2.59 -23.86
N PRO A 445 27.86 2.18 -23.68
CA PRO A 445 28.19 0.85 -23.16
C PRO A 445 27.90 0.67 -21.65
N SER A 446 27.64 1.77 -20.93
CA SER A 446 27.49 1.83 -19.47
C SER A 446 26.07 1.61 -18.94
N ALA A 447 25.15 1.04 -19.74
CA ALA A 447 23.79 0.76 -19.28
C ALA A 447 23.77 -0.03 -17.95
N PRO A 448 22.94 0.34 -16.96
CA PRO A 448 22.88 -0.31 -15.65
C PRO A 448 22.68 -1.83 -15.73
N LYS A 449 23.15 -2.54 -14.70
CA LYS A 449 22.95 -4.00 -14.57
C LYS A 449 21.76 -4.35 -13.70
N ASP A 450 21.42 -3.51 -12.73
CA ASP A 450 20.21 -3.69 -11.93
C ASP A 450 18.97 -3.49 -12.81
N PRO A 451 17.97 -4.39 -12.78
CA PRO A 451 16.80 -4.31 -13.66
C PRO A 451 16.00 -3.01 -13.50
N LEU A 452 15.76 -2.55 -12.27
CA LEU A 452 14.94 -1.37 -12.04
C LEU A 452 15.70 -0.09 -12.40
N GLU A 453 16.99 -0.01 -12.06
CA GLU A 453 17.85 1.08 -12.52
C GLU A 453 17.92 1.13 -14.05
N LEU A 454 17.99 -0.03 -14.71
CA LEU A 454 17.98 -0.13 -16.16
C LEU A 454 16.66 0.38 -16.78
N ALA A 455 15.52 0.01 -16.19
CA ALA A 455 14.21 0.45 -16.66
C ALA A 455 14.06 1.97 -16.60
N HIS A 456 14.43 2.58 -15.46
CA HIS A 456 14.44 4.03 -15.31
C HIS A 456 15.40 4.70 -16.29
N HIS A 457 16.64 4.20 -16.38
CA HIS A 457 17.65 4.74 -17.29
C HIS A 457 17.18 4.70 -18.75
N GLY A 458 16.63 3.57 -19.21
CA GLY A 458 16.10 3.42 -20.57
C GLY A 458 14.91 4.34 -20.82
N GLY A 459 13.95 4.41 -19.88
CA GLY A 459 12.79 5.28 -19.97
C GLY A 459 13.16 6.77 -20.08
N ASP A 460 14.10 7.23 -19.26
CA ASP A 460 14.59 8.62 -19.29
C ASP A 460 15.33 8.94 -20.60
N LYS A 461 16.16 8.01 -21.09
CA LYS A 461 16.89 8.18 -22.36
C LYS A 461 15.96 8.21 -23.56
N LEU A 462 14.95 7.33 -23.60
CA LEU A 462 13.91 7.33 -24.64
C LEU A 462 13.15 8.66 -24.65
N LYS A 463 12.79 9.18 -23.47
CA LYS A 463 12.15 10.49 -23.34
C LYS A 463 13.06 11.63 -23.83
N GLY A 464 14.32 11.62 -23.41
CA GLY A 464 15.31 12.60 -23.88
C GLY A 464 15.47 12.59 -25.39
N LYS A 465 15.50 11.39 -26.00
CA LYS A 465 15.57 11.25 -27.47
C LYS A 465 14.29 11.74 -28.16
N LEU A 466 13.11 11.43 -27.62
CA LEU A 466 11.85 11.92 -28.13
C LEU A 466 11.80 13.46 -28.15
N ASP A 467 12.20 14.09 -27.05
CA ASP A 467 12.24 15.55 -26.94
C ASP A 467 13.26 16.17 -27.91
N GLU A 468 14.43 15.54 -28.08
CA GLU A 468 15.44 15.92 -29.07
C GLU A 468 14.88 15.89 -30.50
N LEU A 469 14.22 14.79 -30.91
CA LEU A 469 13.67 14.65 -32.26
C LEU A 469 12.53 15.63 -32.52
N ARG A 470 11.63 15.83 -31.55
CA ARG A 470 10.55 16.83 -31.65
C ARG A 470 11.10 18.25 -31.80
N ALA A 471 12.14 18.59 -31.05
CA ALA A 471 12.80 19.89 -31.19
C ALA A 471 13.44 20.05 -32.58
N ALA A 472 14.07 19.00 -33.11
CA ALA A 472 14.65 19.02 -34.46
C ALA A 472 13.59 19.26 -35.54
N VAL A 473 12.41 18.61 -35.44
CA VAL A 473 11.30 18.82 -36.39
C VAL A 473 10.75 20.25 -36.33
N ASN A 474 10.55 20.80 -35.13
CA ASN A 474 9.91 22.11 -34.95
C ASN A 474 10.76 23.29 -35.43
N VAL A 475 12.09 23.18 -35.35
CA VAL A 475 13.02 24.28 -35.65
C VAL A 475 13.62 24.17 -37.06
N SER A 476 13.53 23.00 -37.70
CA SER A 476 14.22 22.74 -38.96
C SER A 476 13.56 23.41 -40.16
N ARG A 477 14.40 23.98 -41.04
CA ARG A 477 14.04 24.46 -42.38
C ARG A 477 14.18 23.40 -43.48
N TYR A 478 14.71 22.22 -43.15
CA TYR A 478 14.98 21.17 -44.14
C TYR A 478 13.75 20.25 -44.30
N PRO A 479 13.23 20.05 -45.52
CA PRO A 479 11.98 19.33 -45.75
C PRO A 479 12.04 17.86 -45.31
N PHE A 480 13.21 17.22 -45.44
CA PHE A 480 13.40 15.82 -45.10
C PHE A 480 13.41 15.53 -43.59
N VAL A 481 13.51 16.55 -42.73
CA VAL A 481 13.45 16.36 -41.27
C VAL A 481 12.06 15.87 -40.83
N GLN A 482 11.01 16.09 -41.65
CA GLN A 482 9.68 15.52 -41.41
C GLN A 482 9.68 13.98 -41.41
N GLN A 483 10.70 13.31 -41.95
CA GLN A 483 10.83 11.85 -41.84
C GLN A 483 11.06 11.40 -40.38
N LEU A 484 11.49 12.29 -39.47
CA LEU A 484 11.62 11.98 -38.04
C LEU A 484 10.27 11.74 -37.34
N ASN A 485 9.13 12.08 -37.96
CA ASN A 485 7.82 11.81 -37.37
C ASN A 485 7.56 10.31 -37.15
N GLY A 486 8.03 9.43 -38.05
CA GLY A 486 7.91 7.98 -37.87
C GLY A 486 8.65 7.47 -36.61
N PRO A 487 9.95 7.78 -36.45
CA PRO A 487 10.68 7.50 -35.20
C PRO A 487 10.07 8.15 -33.95
N ILE A 488 9.51 9.36 -34.06
CA ILE A 488 8.78 10.03 -32.96
C ILE A 488 7.56 9.19 -32.54
N ASP A 489 6.75 8.73 -33.49
CA ASP A 489 5.56 7.91 -33.21
C ASP A 489 5.92 6.58 -32.52
N LEU A 490 7.06 5.97 -32.86
CA LEU A 490 7.58 4.78 -32.17
C LEU A 490 8.01 5.09 -30.74
N LEU A 491 8.74 6.19 -30.53
CA LEU A 491 9.18 6.60 -29.19
C LEU A 491 7.99 6.99 -28.29
N GLU A 492 6.94 7.62 -28.84
CA GLU A 492 5.72 7.95 -28.10
C GLU A 492 4.98 6.71 -27.57
N GLN A 493 5.09 5.56 -28.25
CA GLN A 493 4.52 4.31 -27.77
C GLN A 493 5.30 3.71 -26.60
N ALA A 494 6.61 4.00 -26.49
CA ALA A 494 7.49 3.47 -25.45
C ALA A 494 7.57 4.38 -24.22
N VAL A 495 7.56 5.70 -24.40
CA VAL A 495 7.79 6.68 -23.33
C VAL A 495 6.65 6.68 -22.31
N GLY A 496 7.01 6.69 -21.02
CA GLY A 496 6.06 6.77 -19.90
C GLY A 496 5.42 5.43 -19.50
N LYS A 497 5.88 4.30 -20.06
CA LYS A 497 5.50 2.97 -19.61
C LYS A 497 6.11 2.63 -18.25
N SER A 498 5.56 1.62 -17.58
CA SER A 498 6.04 1.15 -16.26
C SER A 498 7.35 0.36 -16.37
N ASP A 499 8.09 0.26 -15.26
CA ASP A 499 9.32 -0.53 -15.19
C ASP A 499 9.12 -1.98 -15.64
N ASP A 500 7.96 -2.55 -15.27
CA ASP A 500 7.58 -3.90 -15.65
C ASP A 500 7.43 -4.06 -17.16
N TRP A 501 6.82 -3.07 -17.83
CA TRP A 501 6.67 -3.10 -19.28
C TRP A 501 8.04 -3.08 -19.99
N TYR A 502 8.99 -2.25 -19.54
CA TYR A 502 10.34 -2.22 -20.13
C TYR A 502 11.09 -3.55 -19.96
N LEU A 503 10.92 -4.21 -18.81
CA LEU A 503 11.67 -5.41 -18.46
C LEU A 503 10.99 -6.71 -18.89
N ASN A 504 9.69 -6.68 -19.22
CA ASN A 504 8.92 -7.86 -19.60
C ASN A 504 8.24 -7.79 -20.98
N ASP A 505 7.83 -6.61 -21.44
CA ASP A 505 6.95 -6.46 -22.62
C ASP A 505 7.53 -5.58 -23.72
N PHE A 506 8.75 -5.05 -23.53
CA PHE A 506 9.40 -4.20 -24.53
C PHE A 506 9.62 -4.93 -25.86
N ASN A 507 8.93 -4.47 -26.89
CA ASN A 507 8.87 -5.11 -28.20
C ASN A 507 9.14 -4.15 -29.37
N LEU A 508 9.51 -2.90 -29.10
CA LEU A 508 9.78 -1.86 -30.12
C LEU A 508 11.28 -1.76 -30.48
N GLY A 509 12.13 -2.63 -29.93
CA GLY A 509 13.58 -2.52 -30.05
C GLY A 509 14.07 -2.58 -31.50
N ASP A 510 13.58 -3.54 -32.28
CA ASP A 510 14.02 -3.73 -33.67
C ASP A 510 13.58 -2.55 -34.55
N ASP A 511 12.32 -2.12 -34.45
CA ASP A 511 11.79 -0.98 -35.22
C ASP A 511 12.52 0.33 -34.88
N LEU A 512 12.85 0.55 -33.60
CA LEU A 512 13.60 1.73 -33.16
C LEU A 512 15.05 1.69 -33.64
N LEU A 513 15.72 0.54 -33.62
CA LEU A 513 17.08 0.40 -34.16
C LEU A 513 17.11 0.60 -35.68
N GLU A 514 16.12 0.07 -36.41
CA GLU A 514 15.98 0.32 -37.86
C GLU A 514 15.76 1.81 -38.14
N ALA A 515 14.89 2.47 -37.36
CA ALA A 515 14.68 3.90 -37.42
C ALA A 515 15.95 4.71 -37.11
N LYS A 516 16.78 4.25 -36.16
CA LYS A 516 18.08 4.86 -35.84
C LYS A 516 18.99 4.86 -37.06
N ASP A 517 19.22 3.68 -37.63
CA ASP A 517 20.20 3.48 -38.70
C ASP A 517 19.79 4.15 -40.02
N HIS A 518 18.50 4.13 -40.36
CA HIS A 518 18.02 4.58 -41.67
C HIS A 518 17.46 6.00 -41.71
N VAL A 519 17.07 6.56 -40.56
CA VAL A 519 16.39 7.86 -40.49
C VAL A 519 17.06 8.80 -39.51
N ILE A 520 17.16 8.44 -38.23
CA ILE A 520 17.64 9.35 -37.19
C ILE A 520 19.11 9.73 -37.44
N ASP A 521 20.01 8.75 -37.46
CA ASP A 521 21.45 8.99 -37.56
C ASP A 521 21.84 9.67 -38.88
N PRO A 522 21.30 9.26 -40.06
CA PRO A 522 21.56 9.97 -41.31
C PRO A 522 21.12 11.44 -41.31
N ILE A 523 19.94 11.75 -40.75
CA ILE A 523 19.44 13.13 -40.67
C ILE A 523 20.28 13.94 -39.67
N GLN A 524 20.62 13.37 -38.52
CA GLN A 524 21.48 14.03 -37.53
C GLN A 524 22.89 14.26 -38.07
N SER A 525 23.46 13.29 -38.79
CA SER A 525 24.75 13.41 -39.47
C SER A 525 24.73 14.52 -40.52
N PHE A 526 23.64 14.65 -41.28
CA PHE A 526 23.46 15.77 -42.20
C PHE A 526 23.45 17.12 -41.47
N VAL A 527 22.57 17.27 -40.46
CA VAL A 527 22.32 18.55 -39.77
C VAL A 527 23.56 19.03 -39.01
N ASN A 528 24.34 18.10 -38.47
CA ASN A 528 25.55 18.38 -37.70
C ASN A 528 26.83 18.30 -38.55
N GLY A 529 26.73 17.95 -39.84
CA GLY A 529 27.85 17.70 -40.73
C GLY A 529 28.07 18.76 -41.81
N PRO A 530 29.10 18.57 -42.66
CA PRO A 530 29.44 19.52 -43.74
C PRO A 530 28.40 19.57 -44.87
N GLN A 531 27.54 18.55 -44.98
CA GLN A 531 26.47 18.49 -45.98
C GLN A 531 25.44 19.60 -45.79
N ARG A 532 25.18 20.00 -44.54
CA ARG A 532 24.36 21.16 -44.22
C ARG A 532 24.85 22.42 -44.93
N THR A 533 26.16 22.68 -44.90
CA THR A 533 26.75 23.87 -45.54
C THR A 533 26.52 23.88 -47.04
N ILE A 534 26.58 22.72 -47.70
CA ILE A 534 26.33 22.60 -49.14
C ILE A 534 24.88 22.96 -49.46
N TYR A 535 23.93 22.42 -48.70
CA TYR A 535 22.51 22.70 -48.88
C TYR A 535 22.20 24.19 -48.64
N ASP A 536 22.73 24.74 -47.54
CA ASP A 536 22.53 26.14 -47.17
C ASP A 536 23.12 27.10 -48.22
N ASP A 537 24.31 26.79 -48.76
CA ASP A 537 24.95 27.57 -49.83
C ASP A 537 24.12 27.54 -51.14
N ALA A 538 23.61 26.37 -51.51
CA ALA A 538 22.75 26.22 -52.69
C ALA A 538 21.45 27.04 -52.56
N ALA A 539 20.78 26.97 -51.40
CA ALA A 539 19.57 27.73 -51.12
C ALA A 539 19.86 29.25 -51.09
N ALA A 540 20.99 29.65 -50.51
CA ALA A 540 21.43 31.05 -50.48
C ALA A 540 21.70 31.58 -51.89
N LEU A 541 22.39 30.81 -52.75
CA LEU A 541 22.69 31.21 -54.13
C LEU A 541 21.41 31.56 -54.90
N LEU A 542 20.37 30.70 -54.84
CA LEU A 542 19.09 30.94 -55.49
C LEU A 542 18.40 32.21 -54.97
N THR A 543 18.46 32.43 -53.66
CA THR A 543 17.79 33.57 -53.01
C THR A 543 18.52 34.88 -53.32
N THR A 544 19.85 34.91 -53.19
CA THR A 544 20.69 36.10 -53.41
C THR A 544 20.71 36.54 -54.87
N HIS A 545 20.64 35.61 -55.81
CA HIS A 545 20.72 35.89 -57.25
C HIS A 545 19.38 35.74 -57.99
N ALA A 546 18.25 35.73 -57.27
CA ALA A 546 16.92 35.53 -57.86
C ALA A 546 16.65 36.42 -59.09
N SER A 547 17.07 37.69 -59.07
CA SER A 547 16.92 38.61 -60.20
C SER A 547 17.82 38.28 -61.40
N ASN A 548 19.02 37.75 -61.16
CA ASN A 548 19.96 37.36 -62.21
C ASN A 548 19.52 36.08 -62.94
N LEU A 549 18.75 35.21 -62.29
CA LEU A 549 18.25 33.97 -62.90
C LEU A 549 17.39 34.24 -64.15
N ASN A 550 16.70 35.38 -64.21
CA ASN A 550 15.91 35.79 -65.38
C ASN A 550 16.74 36.05 -66.64
N TYR A 551 18.06 36.19 -66.51
CA TYR A 551 18.98 36.44 -67.61
C TYR A 551 19.73 35.17 -68.04
N LEU A 552 19.40 34.02 -67.46
CA LEU A 552 19.92 32.71 -67.83
C LEU A 552 18.92 31.92 -68.69
N PRO A 553 19.37 30.89 -69.43
CA PRO A 553 18.46 29.97 -70.11
C PRO A 553 17.43 29.39 -69.15
N SER A 554 16.18 29.26 -69.61
CA SER A 554 15.12 28.64 -68.82
C SER A 554 15.53 27.24 -68.36
N GLY A 555 15.33 26.94 -67.06
CA GLY A 555 15.69 25.66 -66.46
C GLY A 555 17.09 25.60 -65.81
N SER A 556 17.89 26.67 -65.89
CA SER A 556 19.26 26.67 -65.35
C SER A 556 19.35 26.40 -63.84
N ASP A 557 18.30 26.66 -63.08
CA ASP A 557 18.22 26.47 -61.63
C ASP A 557 17.35 25.27 -61.19
N GLU A 558 16.72 24.55 -62.13
CA GLU A 558 15.80 23.44 -61.82
C GLU A 558 16.46 22.29 -61.07
N ALA A 559 17.70 21.95 -61.43
CA ALA A 559 18.44 20.87 -60.76
C ALA A 559 18.65 21.16 -59.27
N ILE A 560 18.94 22.43 -58.93
CA ILE A 560 19.13 22.87 -57.55
C ILE A 560 17.78 22.87 -56.82
N LYS A 561 16.74 23.48 -57.42
CA LYS A 561 15.39 23.51 -56.82
C LYS A 561 14.85 22.12 -56.53
N THR A 562 15.02 21.19 -57.48
CA THR A 562 14.58 19.79 -57.33
C THR A 562 15.33 19.09 -56.20
N ALA A 563 16.66 19.26 -56.14
CA ALA A 563 17.47 18.66 -55.09
C ALA A 563 17.19 19.24 -53.69
N LEU A 564 16.88 20.54 -53.58
CA LEU A 564 16.48 21.16 -52.31
C LEU A 564 15.08 20.69 -51.86
N ALA A 565 14.18 20.41 -52.80
CA ALA A 565 12.83 19.90 -52.48
C ALA A 565 12.78 18.38 -52.22
N ASP A 566 13.84 17.64 -52.54
CA ASP A 566 13.88 16.17 -52.44
C ASP A 566 13.84 15.72 -50.96
N PRO A 567 12.82 14.94 -50.54
CA PRO A 567 12.74 14.40 -49.19
C PRO A 567 13.94 13.50 -48.84
N ASN A 568 14.69 13.02 -49.82
CA ASN A 568 15.84 12.14 -49.64
C ASN A 568 17.17 12.84 -49.94
N ALA A 569 17.20 14.17 -49.97
CA ALA A 569 18.40 14.95 -50.31
C ALA A 569 19.62 14.62 -49.43
N PHE A 570 19.40 14.26 -48.16
CA PHE A 570 20.45 13.90 -47.19
C PHE A 570 21.12 12.53 -47.46
N ARG A 571 20.62 11.74 -48.42
CA ARG A 571 21.10 10.36 -48.66
C ARG A 571 22.07 10.29 -49.85
N GLY A 572 23.07 9.41 -49.71
CA GLY A 572 23.98 9.04 -50.80
C GLY A 572 24.78 10.21 -51.36
N SER A 573 24.98 10.22 -52.68
CA SER A 573 25.78 11.23 -53.39
C SER A 573 25.00 12.51 -53.76
N LYS A 574 23.76 12.67 -53.31
CA LYS A 574 22.88 13.78 -53.73
C LYS A 574 23.42 15.16 -53.34
N MET A 575 24.05 15.28 -52.16
CA MET A 575 24.70 16.54 -51.76
C MET A 575 25.93 16.88 -52.62
N ALA A 576 26.68 15.88 -53.09
CA ALA A 576 27.77 16.12 -54.03
C ALA A 576 27.24 16.60 -55.39
N GLN A 577 26.13 16.02 -55.86
CA GLN A 577 25.44 16.47 -57.07
C GLN A 577 24.88 17.88 -56.92
N LEU A 578 24.28 18.20 -55.77
CA LEU A 578 23.81 19.54 -55.45
C LEU A 578 24.97 20.55 -55.50
N LYS A 579 26.10 20.25 -54.86
CA LYS A 579 27.28 21.10 -54.90
C LYS A 579 27.74 21.37 -56.34
N GLN A 580 27.82 20.33 -57.17
CA GLN A 580 28.22 20.46 -58.57
C GLN A 580 27.25 21.36 -59.36
N ALA A 581 25.94 21.19 -59.15
CA ALA A 581 24.93 22.04 -59.78
C ALA A 581 25.01 23.50 -59.29
N THR A 582 25.25 23.72 -57.99
CA THR A 582 25.46 25.05 -57.40
C THR A 582 26.69 25.74 -57.97
N ASP A 583 27.82 25.03 -58.08
CA ASP A 583 29.05 25.57 -58.65
C ASP A 583 28.88 25.92 -60.14
N ALA A 584 28.16 25.08 -60.90
CA ALA A 584 27.84 25.35 -62.30
C ALA A 584 26.95 26.60 -62.46
N LEU A 585 25.87 26.71 -61.67
CA LEU A 585 24.99 27.87 -61.71
C LEU A 585 25.73 29.15 -61.29
N ARG A 586 26.58 29.08 -60.26
CA ARG A 586 27.42 30.21 -59.84
C ARG A 586 28.32 30.70 -60.98
N GLY A 587 28.92 29.77 -61.73
CA GLY A 587 29.70 30.09 -62.93
C GLY A 587 28.87 30.78 -64.02
N GLN A 588 27.67 30.28 -64.29
CA GLN A 588 26.76 30.88 -65.27
C GLN A 588 26.32 32.31 -64.87
N ILE A 589 25.94 32.51 -63.61
CA ILE A 589 25.60 33.84 -63.06
C ILE A 589 26.80 34.78 -63.20
N GLY A 590 28.00 34.31 -62.82
CA GLY A 590 29.23 35.09 -62.94
C GLY A 590 29.51 35.52 -64.37
N SER A 591 29.32 34.64 -65.35
CA SER A 591 29.47 34.95 -66.78
C SER A 591 28.50 36.04 -67.22
N VAL A 592 27.19 35.88 -66.96
CA VAL A 592 26.19 36.86 -67.43
C VAL A 592 26.38 38.23 -66.78
N VAL A 593 26.78 38.28 -65.50
CA VAL A 593 27.13 39.55 -64.84
C VAL A 593 28.35 40.17 -65.48
N ALA A 594 29.42 39.40 -65.73
CA ALA A 594 30.64 39.89 -66.37
C ALA A 594 30.37 40.39 -67.79
N ASP A 595 29.61 39.65 -68.59
CA ASP A 595 29.23 40.01 -69.95
C ASP A 595 28.40 41.30 -69.96
N SER A 596 27.42 41.43 -69.06
CA SER A 596 26.62 42.64 -68.91
C SER A 596 27.46 43.85 -68.50
N ARG A 597 28.40 43.69 -67.55
CA ARG A 597 29.32 44.76 -67.15
C ARG A 597 30.19 45.20 -68.32
N ALA A 598 30.79 44.24 -69.02
CA ALA A 598 31.65 44.51 -70.18
C ALA A 598 30.88 45.24 -71.28
N ALA A 599 29.66 44.79 -71.61
CA ALA A 599 28.82 45.42 -72.63
C ALA A 599 28.45 46.87 -72.27
N VAL A 600 27.98 47.10 -71.05
CA VAL A 600 27.57 48.44 -70.61
C VAL A 600 28.78 49.37 -70.42
N ALA A 601 29.87 48.90 -69.81
CA ALA A 601 31.09 49.68 -69.67
C ALA A 601 31.68 50.05 -71.04
N SER A 602 31.70 49.13 -72.00
CA SER A 602 32.17 49.43 -73.37
C SER A 602 31.29 50.50 -74.05
N ALA A 603 29.98 50.51 -73.80
CA ALA A 603 29.10 51.55 -74.31
C ALA A 603 29.40 52.92 -73.68
N VAL A 604 29.58 52.97 -72.37
CA VAL A 604 29.94 54.20 -71.63
C VAL A 604 31.32 54.72 -72.06
N GLU A 605 32.30 53.85 -72.25
CA GLU A 605 33.65 54.24 -72.70
C GLU A 605 33.63 54.76 -74.14
N ARG A 606 32.80 54.17 -75.03
CA ARG A 606 32.58 54.73 -76.37
C ARG A 606 32.05 56.15 -76.30
N ARG A 607 31.07 56.41 -75.44
CA ARG A 607 30.55 57.76 -75.20
C ARG A 607 31.60 58.71 -74.63
N ARG A 608 32.52 58.22 -73.80
CA ARG A 608 33.67 59.01 -73.31
C ARG A 608 34.55 59.48 -74.47
N SER A 609 34.90 58.57 -75.39
CA SER A 609 35.66 58.92 -76.60
C SER A 609 34.91 59.92 -77.47
N GLU A 610 33.63 59.66 -77.75
CA GLU A 610 32.77 60.58 -78.52
C GLU A 610 32.68 61.97 -77.87
N LEU A 611 32.59 62.04 -76.53
CA LEU A 611 32.56 63.30 -75.79
C LEU A 611 33.85 64.10 -75.98
N ALA A 612 35.01 63.44 -75.89
CA ALA A 612 36.33 64.07 -76.04
C ALA A 612 36.55 64.66 -77.44
N ASP A 613 35.94 64.05 -78.47
CA ASP A 613 36.01 64.51 -79.86
C ASP A 613 35.03 65.65 -80.17
N THR A 614 34.16 66.04 -79.24
CA THR A 614 33.22 67.14 -79.46
C THR A 614 33.90 68.51 -79.44
N ALA A 615 33.40 69.43 -80.27
CA ALA A 615 33.80 70.84 -80.21
C ALA A 615 33.54 71.47 -78.83
N TYR A 616 32.50 71.01 -78.11
CA TYR A 616 32.17 71.46 -76.75
C TYR A 616 33.27 71.10 -75.75
N TYR A 617 33.84 69.90 -75.83
CA TYR A 617 34.93 69.48 -74.97
C TYR A 617 36.19 70.31 -75.23
N ALA A 618 36.58 70.48 -76.49
CA ALA A 618 37.76 71.26 -76.87
C ALA A 618 37.68 72.74 -76.45
N ALA A 619 36.47 73.32 -76.45
CA ALA A 619 36.23 74.71 -76.07
C ALA A 619 36.05 74.95 -74.57
N ALA A 620 35.83 73.90 -73.75
CA ALA A 620 35.53 74.02 -72.32
C ALA A 620 36.77 74.28 -71.44
N THR A 621 36.58 74.77 -70.20
CA THR A 621 37.68 74.93 -69.24
C THR A 621 38.26 73.57 -68.80
N PRO A 622 39.55 73.52 -68.39
CA PRO A 622 40.16 72.30 -67.86
C PRO A 622 39.39 71.69 -66.68
N GLU A 623 38.81 72.51 -65.81
CA GLU A 623 38.01 72.05 -64.66
C GLU A 623 36.70 71.37 -65.11
N ALA A 624 36.04 71.90 -66.15
CA ALA A 624 34.82 71.32 -66.70
C ALA A 624 35.10 70.00 -67.42
N GLN A 625 36.19 69.92 -68.19
CA GLN A 625 36.68 68.69 -68.81
C GLN A 625 36.97 67.62 -67.74
N GLN A 626 37.72 67.96 -66.69
CA GLN A 626 38.05 67.04 -65.61
C GLN A 626 36.81 66.54 -64.87
N ARG A 627 35.84 67.42 -64.57
CA ARG A 627 34.58 67.04 -63.92
C ARG A 627 33.75 66.08 -64.78
N ALA A 628 33.68 66.31 -66.10
CA ALA A 628 32.95 65.43 -67.01
C ALA A 628 33.57 64.03 -67.04
N VAL A 629 34.90 63.95 -67.14
CA VAL A 629 35.64 62.68 -67.11
C VAL A 629 35.46 61.97 -65.76
N GLN A 630 35.58 62.69 -64.65
CA GLN A 630 35.40 62.12 -63.31
C GLN A 630 33.99 61.54 -63.13
N ARG A 631 32.96 62.16 -63.71
CA ARG A 631 31.59 61.64 -63.63
C ARG A 631 31.43 60.35 -64.42
N ILE A 632 32.06 60.23 -65.59
CA ILE A 632 32.11 59.00 -66.37
C ILE A 632 32.85 57.90 -65.59
N ASP A 633 33.99 58.21 -64.99
CA ASP A 633 34.76 57.27 -64.17
C ASP A 633 33.97 56.77 -62.96
N GLN A 634 33.17 57.64 -62.32
CA GLN A 634 32.25 57.24 -61.24
C GLN A 634 31.19 56.24 -61.74
N THR A 635 30.63 56.47 -62.92
CA THR A 635 29.64 55.56 -63.52
C THR A 635 30.26 54.22 -63.89
N LEU A 636 31.46 54.20 -64.48
CA LEU A 636 32.24 52.99 -64.74
C LEU A 636 32.58 52.23 -63.44
N GLY A 637 32.95 52.94 -62.37
CA GLY A 637 33.20 52.34 -61.06
C GLY A 637 31.95 51.68 -60.45
N ARG A 638 30.77 52.29 -60.62
CA ARG A 638 29.50 51.68 -60.21
C ARG A 638 29.20 50.42 -61.01
N ILE A 639 29.37 50.44 -62.34
CA ILE A 639 29.18 49.27 -63.20
C ILE A 639 30.11 48.12 -62.78
N ALA A 640 31.38 48.41 -62.49
CA ALA A 640 32.39 47.41 -62.16
C ALA A 640 32.08 46.60 -60.87
N THR A 641 31.31 47.18 -59.94
CA THR A 641 31.01 46.58 -58.62
C THR A 641 29.60 46.02 -58.51
N GLU A 642 28.68 46.40 -59.39
CA GLU A 642 27.27 45.96 -59.35
C GLU A 642 27.10 44.51 -59.79
N ASN A 643 26.47 43.67 -58.98
CA ASN A 643 26.32 42.22 -59.24
C ASN A 643 24.94 41.83 -59.81
N GLN A 644 24.00 42.78 -59.91
CA GLN A 644 22.70 42.55 -60.50
C GLN A 644 22.65 43.02 -61.96
N VAL A 645 22.35 42.10 -62.88
CA VAL A 645 22.31 42.38 -64.33
C VAL A 645 21.32 43.50 -64.66
N ALA A 646 20.13 43.48 -64.03
CA ALA A 646 19.11 44.52 -64.20
C ALA A 646 19.63 45.92 -63.83
N LEU A 647 20.35 46.03 -62.69
CA LEU A 647 20.90 47.31 -62.23
C LEU A 647 22.07 47.77 -63.12
N ILE A 648 22.92 46.86 -63.59
CA ILE A 648 23.98 47.17 -64.57
C ILE A 648 23.36 47.79 -65.83
N GLN A 649 22.33 47.16 -66.38
CA GLN A 649 21.62 47.65 -67.57
C GLN A 649 20.94 49.00 -67.31
N GLN A 650 20.33 49.18 -66.13
CA GLN A 650 19.71 50.44 -65.73
C GLN A 650 20.73 51.57 -65.60
N ILE A 651 21.92 51.32 -65.03
CA ILE A 651 23.01 52.31 -64.96
C ILE A 651 23.39 52.77 -66.37
N GLY A 652 23.58 51.82 -67.30
CA GLY A 652 23.87 52.13 -68.70
C GLY A 652 22.78 52.95 -69.38
N SER A 653 21.52 52.56 -69.21
CA SER A 653 20.38 53.29 -69.76
C SER A 653 20.28 54.70 -69.20
N ASN A 654 20.42 54.88 -67.88
CA ASN A 654 20.37 56.19 -67.23
C ASN A 654 21.53 57.09 -67.67
N PHE A 655 22.71 56.51 -67.88
CA PHE A 655 23.86 57.22 -68.41
C PHE A 655 23.55 57.77 -69.81
N GLU A 656 23.06 56.92 -70.71
CA GLU A 656 22.68 57.29 -72.08
C GLU A 656 21.56 58.33 -72.14
N SER A 657 20.50 58.16 -71.35
CA SER A 657 19.29 59.00 -71.45
C SER A 657 19.43 60.36 -70.77
N SER A 658 20.32 60.48 -69.78
CA SER A 658 20.29 61.59 -68.82
C SER A 658 21.67 62.10 -68.43
N GLU A 659 22.60 61.23 -68.00
CA GLU A 659 23.91 61.72 -67.56
C GLU A 659 24.73 62.26 -68.74
N TYR A 660 24.79 61.55 -69.87
CA TYR A 660 25.55 61.95 -71.06
C TYR A 660 25.08 63.29 -71.67
N PRO A 661 23.77 63.54 -71.88
CA PRO A 661 23.29 64.88 -72.23
C PRO A 661 23.71 65.97 -71.24
N GLY A 662 23.65 65.68 -69.93
CA GLY A 662 24.09 66.60 -68.88
C GLY A 662 25.58 66.92 -68.94
N LEU A 663 26.43 65.96 -69.36
CA LEU A 663 27.86 66.21 -69.59
C LEU A 663 28.08 67.14 -70.79
N LEU A 664 27.32 66.97 -71.88
CA LEU A 664 27.35 67.88 -73.03
C LEU A 664 26.90 69.30 -72.67
N ASP A 665 25.93 69.43 -71.77
CA ASP A 665 25.47 70.72 -71.22
C ASP A 665 26.51 71.38 -70.32
N LEU A 666 27.16 70.60 -69.42
CA LEU A 666 28.24 71.07 -68.56
C LEU A 666 29.40 71.66 -69.38
N LEU A 667 29.82 70.96 -70.43
CA LEU A 667 30.92 71.41 -71.30
C LEU A 667 30.53 72.65 -72.10
N ALA A 668 29.34 72.66 -72.69
CA ALA A 668 28.88 73.78 -73.52
C ALA A 668 28.62 75.07 -72.72
N SER A 669 28.28 74.97 -71.43
CA SER A 669 28.08 76.12 -70.52
C SER A 669 29.36 76.67 -69.91
N SER A 670 30.51 76.03 -70.14
CA SER A 670 31.79 76.37 -69.48
C SER A 670 32.91 76.69 -70.49
N PRO A 671 32.75 77.63 -71.44
CA PRO A 671 33.78 77.92 -72.44
C PRO A 671 35.03 78.58 -71.82
N ALA A 672 36.21 78.20 -72.29
CA ALA A 672 37.50 78.75 -71.84
C ALA A 672 37.71 80.22 -72.25
N THR A 673 36.98 80.69 -73.27
CA THR A 673 36.98 82.09 -73.73
C THR A 673 35.54 82.62 -73.71
N PRO A 674 35.21 83.63 -72.86
CA PRO A 674 33.85 84.18 -72.81
C PRO A 674 33.50 84.93 -74.10
N SER A 675 32.33 84.65 -74.69
CA SER A 675 31.80 85.46 -75.80
C SER A 675 31.32 86.83 -75.28
N PRO A 676 31.59 87.95 -75.99
CA PRO A 676 31.12 89.27 -75.61
C PRO A 676 29.59 89.41 -75.66
N ASP A 677 28.88 88.48 -76.31
CA ASP A 677 27.43 88.34 -76.29
C ASP A 677 27.10 86.84 -76.11
N PRO A 678 26.71 86.37 -74.91
CA PRO A 678 26.50 84.95 -74.65
C PRO A 678 25.13 84.48 -75.17
N GLU A 679 25.12 83.57 -76.15
CA GLU A 679 23.91 82.86 -76.54
C GLU A 679 23.38 82.01 -75.37
N PRO A 680 22.05 81.88 -75.21
CA PRO A 680 21.47 81.03 -74.16
C PRO A 680 21.89 79.57 -74.34
N VAL A 681 22.44 78.96 -73.29
CA VAL A 681 22.90 77.57 -73.32
C VAL A 681 21.70 76.64 -73.56
N LYS A 682 21.72 75.94 -74.68
CA LYS A 682 20.70 74.97 -75.06
C LYS A 682 20.83 73.68 -74.24
N GLN A 683 19.76 73.25 -73.59
CA GLN A 683 19.69 71.97 -72.90
C GLN A 683 19.79 70.81 -73.92
N THR A 684 20.59 69.79 -73.61
CA THR A 684 20.72 68.58 -74.43
C THR A 684 19.77 67.49 -73.91
N VAL A 685 19.07 66.83 -74.82
CA VAL A 685 18.23 65.66 -74.53
C VAL A 685 18.67 64.47 -75.38
N SER A 686 18.50 63.25 -74.88
CA SER A 686 18.77 62.03 -75.65
C SER A 686 17.67 61.81 -76.68
N VAL A 687 18.03 61.37 -77.89
CA VAL A 687 17.06 60.96 -78.92
C VAL A 687 16.10 59.89 -78.39
N LYS A 688 16.56 59.04 -77.45
CA LYS A 688 15.78 57.95 -76.84
C LYS A 688 14.67 58.44 -75.90
N THR A 689 14.72 59.69 -75.45
CA THR A 689 13.69 60.27 -74.57
C THR A 689 12.72 61.19 -75.30
N VAL A 690 12.90 61.39 -76.61
CA VAL A 690 11.97 62.15 -77.44
C VAL A 690 10.70 61.32 -77.65
N LEU A 691 9.58 61.80 -77.09
CA LEU A 691 8.27 61.19 -77.32
C LEU A 691 7.84 61.46 -78.76
N VAL A 692 7.38 60.42 -79.46
CA VAL A 692 6.82 60.53 -80.81
C VAL A 692 5.30 60.42 -80.70
N PRO A 693 4.57 61.55 -80.68
CA PRO A 693 3.11 61.52 -80.50
C PRO A 693 2.45 60.79 -81.67
N GLY A 694 1.50 59.89 -81.38
CA GLY A 694 0.80 59.11 -82.40
C GLY A 694 1.52 57.83 -82.85
N ALA A 695 2.75 57.59 -82.40
CA ALA A 695 3.45 56.32 -82.61
C ALA A 695 3.06 55.31 -81.50
N SER A 696 1.95 54.61 -81.69
CA SER A 696 1.60 53.46 -80.85
C SER A 696 0.97 52.37 -81.72
N GLY A 697 1.63 51.23 -81.84
CA GLY A 697 1.20 50.09 -82.66
C GLY A 697 2.35 49.17 -83.04
N VAL A 698 2.03 48.06 -83.71
CA VAL A 698 3.02 47.15 -84.33
C VAL A 698 3.30 47.67 -85.75
N LEU A 699 4.58 47.70 -86.16
CA LEU A 699 4.95 48.02 -87.54
C LEU A 699 4.92 46.72 -88.36
N GLU A 700 3.88 46.53 -89.19
CA GLU A 700 3.72 45.32 -90.00
C GLU A 700 3.96 45.58 -91.50
N THR A 701 3.85 46.83 -91.93
CA THR A 701 3.98 47.23 -93.34
C THR A 701 5.01 48.33 -93.53
N GLU A 702 5.50 48.49 -94.76
CA GLU A 702 6.40 49.60 -95.15
C GLU A 702 5.76 50.97 -94.88
N ALA A 703 4.45 51.09 -95.10
CA ALA A 703 3.70 52.31 -94.79
C ALA A 703 3.70 52.65 -93.30
N ASP A 704 3.66 51.65 -92.41
CA ASP A 704 3.74 51.88 -90.96
C ASP A 704 5.12 52.43 -90.57
N VAL A 705 6.18 51.94 -91.21
CA VAL A 705 7.55 52.46 -91.02
C VAL A 705 7.65 53.91 -91.47
N ASP A 706 7.15 54.24 -92.67
CA ASP A 706 7.18 55.60 -93.20
C ASP A 706 6.38 56.59 -92.31
N ASN A 707 5.23 56.16 -91.81
CA ASN A 707 4.42 56.95 -90.88
C ASN A 707 5.17 57.19 -89.56
N TYR A 708 5.81 56.17 -89.01
CA TYR A 708 6.62 56.29 -87.80
C TYR A 708 7.81 57.22 -88.00
N LEU A 709 8.55 57.07 -89.11
CA LEU A 709 9.69 57.94 -89.44
C LEU A 709 9.27 59.39 -89.65
N THR A 710 8.10 59.63 -90.24
CA THR A 710 7.53 60.98 -90.42
C THR A 710 7.17 61.61 -89.08
N ALA A 711 6.55 60.85 -88.17
CA ALA A 711 6.22 61.32 -86.83
C ALA A 711 7.50 61.58 -86.00
N LEU A 712 8.49 60.67 -86.07
CA LEU A 712 9.78 60.83 -85.40
C LEU A 712 10.50 62.08 -85.92
N ARG A 713 10.56 62.29 -87.24
CA ARG A 713 11.14 63.50 -87.83
C ARG A 713 10.48 64.77 -87.30
N SER A 714 9.15 64.77 -87.21
CA SER A 714 8.39 65.90 -86.67
C SER A 714 8.76 66.18 -85.21
N ALA A 715 8.78 65.14 -84.36
CA ALA A 715 9.15 65.26 -82.94
C ALA A 715 10.59 65.74 -82.71
N LEU A 716 11.54 65.28 -83.55
CA LEU A 716 12.93 65.75 -83.50
C LEU A 716 13.05 67.23 -83.90
N ILE A 717 12.34 67.66 -84.95
CA ILE A 717 12.33 69.08 -85.37
C ILE A 717 11.69 69.96 -84.30
N GLU A 718 10.58 69.52 -83.70
CA GLU A 718 9.92 70.24 -82.61
C GLU A 718 10.85 70.40 -81.40
N THR A 719 11.54 69.32 -81.02
CA THR A 719 12.54 69.35 -79.93
C THR A 719 13.67 70.35 -80.23
N LEU A 720 14.11 70.48 -81.49
CA LEU A 720 15.10 71.50 -81.88
C LEU A 720 14.53 72.93 -81.85
N ASN A 721 13.27 73.11 -82.26
CA ASN A 721 12.57 74.40 -82.24
C ASN A 721 12.32 74.92 -80.80
N ASP A 722 12.17 74.02 -79.84
CA ASP A 722 12.11 74.32 -78.39
C ASP A 722 13.45 74.82 -77.81
N GLY A 723 14.47 75.02 -78.65
CA GLY A 723 15.78 75.52 -78.23
C GLY A 723 16.65 74.46 -77.57
N LYS A 724 16.34 73.16 -77.72
CA LYS A 724 17.15 72.05 -77.19
C LYS A 724 18.13 71.53 -78.23
N ARG A 725 19.13 70.79 -77.76
CA ARG A 725 20.05 69.95 -78.57
C ARG A 725 19.65 68.49 -78.40
N ILE A 726 19.87 67.68 -79.42
CA ILE A 726 19.57 66.24 -79.38
C ILE A 726 20.88 65.48 -79.54
N THR A 727 21.18 64.60 -78.58
CA THR A 727 22.28 63.64 -78.69
C THR A 727 21.75 62.29 -79.15
N LEU A 728 22.41 61.68 -80.13
CA LEU A 728 22.02 60.41 -80.74
C LEU A 728 22.44 59.22 -79.90
#